data_AF-A0A956Z2U2-F1
#
_entry.id   AF-A0A956Z2U2-F1
#
_cell.length_a   1.000
_cell.length_b   1.000
_cell.length_c   1.000
_cell.angle_alpha   90.00
_cell.angle_beta   90.00
_cell.angle_gamma   90.00
#
_symmetry.space_group_name_H-M   'P 1'
#
loop_
_entity.id
_entity.type
_entity.pdbx_description
1 polymer ?
#
loop_
_entity_poly.entity_id
_entity_poly.type
_entity_poly.pdbx_seq_one_letter_code
_entity_poly.pdbx_strand_id
1 'polypeptide(L)'
;MMRLNLSTKPLSTTWFWRLLTLIVVLKSIFSIPYITRPAWEYHEADYYNVVRFILSEQRFPTREDYPNGTADVRQATQPPLYFLIALPVLAIADSNQPVPAPPQPPQMCLAWEAFNPSPHSSSDLLAYPSGVPSPATARAILRILNVALSCAAVILTALTVLKFMPQKHGAALIAAALLAFEPTLFQYTKEINNDSLLLFLTALNLYFSASLIVSSKLRLRDILGITVTLVLAILTRLNGWAIGGVNVLLFFIYLRQRSAAMITPKRRRRIALLVGALSLAIIGVIALNLILYGSVFGRYAQVEAILATNLFQNFTLDGAFNVFAATLRDLSTSYSQPVNLLSSSARLPPGYVLLTVVMLALAGLGAVRLWRRNRPAVWLPLLFVASATFLVFVRNFNAIEFTTDYSTTFIFTPLRYFVTGLPAAALFIAIGLSEIRFASWIAAGLTTLYAVLLLLGILNLPKYVEPPEVDLQRVERELLSLETSANADPEFPQIIAYHLTMHPDQQAIELNLYSEAVQPLSSNYAIRIEIVGANGNTMRCQFLPAEGAYPSAYWKQDDIVQTNVMIPICGENLIPGNPLFLRWASTEGVSDAIHLGWITEPLMTAEACPSFLGDVDDSLKVIRYTGPLQSPVGTLYLPSVNWLTVNVPLRAITRVYVLREENGTEEFTCEGQPRLNTKPFSIWLLGETTYFDECPLEIPEDAPIGRYQVFLGAKDINGDWLPAKGPDGTLSPDHLIYVETIELTSAEESGLN
;
A
#
# COMPACT_ATOMS: atom_id res chain seq x y z
N MET A 1 -47.10 -3.92 -31.83
CA MET A 1 -45.91 -4.23 -31.00
C MET A 1 -45.33 -5.58 -31.41
N MET A 2 -44.39 -5.56 -32.35
CA MET A 2 -43.67 -6.75 -32.84
C MET A 2 -42.66 -7.15 -31.76
N ARG A 3 -42.87 -8.27 -31.04
CA ARG A 3 -41.85 -8.87 -30.20
C ARG A 3 -40.74 -9.36 -31.13
N LEU A 4 -39.72 -8.53 -31.35
CA LEU A 4 -38.41 -8.96 -31.86
C LEU A 4 -37.86 -9.99 -30.88
N ASN A 5 -38.25 -11.24 -31.10
CA ASN A 5 -37.72 -12.43 -30.46
C ASN A 5 -36.31 -12.60 -31.05
N LEU A 6 -35.36 -11.79 -30.57
CA LEU A 6 -33.95 -12.12 -30.63
C LEU A 6 -33.79 -13.39 -29.80
N SER A 7 -34.10 -14.52 -30.44
CA SER A 7 -33.79 -15.86 -29.98
C SER A 7 -32.28 -15.92 -29.85
N THR A 8 -31.80 -15.56 -28.66
CA THR A 8 -30.41 -15.73 -28.29
C THR A 8 -30.18 -17.23 -28.17
N LYS A 9 -29.88 -17.86 -29.31
CA LYS A 9 -29.40 -19.24 -29.32
C LYS A 9 -28.33 -19.34 -28.24
N PRO A 10 -28.42 -20.32 -27.32
CA PRO A 10 -27.40 -20.46 -26.28
C PRO A 10 -26.04 -20.56 -26.95
N LEU A 11 -25.07 -19.79 -26.45
CA LEU A 11 -23.68 -19.89 -26.89
C LEU A 11 -23.28 -21.36 -26.91
N SER A 12 -22.78 -21.84 -28.05
CA SER A 12 -22.27 -23.20 -28.14
C SER A 12 -21.15 -23.39 -27.12
N THR A 13 -21.00 -24.60 -26.60
CA THR A 13 -19.94 -24.95 -25.64
C THR A 13 -18.55 -24.58 -26.18
N THR A 14 -18.31 -24.73 -27.47
CA THR A 14 -17.05 -24.35 -28.13
C THR A 14 -16.77 -22.84 -28.03
N TRP A 15 -17.78 -22.01 -28.31
CA TRP A 15 -17.64 -20.55 -28.19
C TRP A 15 -17.42 -20.09 -26.75
N PHE A 16 -18.08 -20.75 -25.78
CA PHE A 16 -17.86 -20.47 -24.36
C PHE A 16 -16.39 -20.67 -23.98
N TRP A 17 -15.80 -21.83 -24.32
CA TRP A 17 -14.40 -22.11 -23.98
C TRP A 17 -13.43 -21.15 -24.68
N ARG A 18 -13.66 -20.81 -25.95
CA ARG A 18 -12.83 -19.83 -26.67
C ARG A 18 -12.82 -18.46 -25.99
N LEU A 19 -13.99 -17.97 -25.58
CA LEU A 19 -14.10 -16.66 -24.92
C LEU A 19 -13.52 -16.69 -23.49
N LEU A 20 -13.71 -17.79 -22.76
CA LEU A 20 -13.10 -17.95 -21.44
C LEU A 20 -11.57 -17.98 -21.53
N THR A 21 -11.01 -18.72 -22.50
CA THR A 21 -9.57 -18.72 -22.79
C THR A 21 -9.09 -17.32 -23.15
N LEU A 22 -9.83 -16.58 -23.99
CA LEU A 22 -9.49 -15.20 -24.33
C LEU A 22 -9.42 -14.29 -23.09
N ILE A 23 -10.40 -14.38 -22.17
CA ILE A 23 -10.38 -13.61 -20.92
C ILE A 23 -9.13 -13.92 -20.10
N VAL A 24 -8.78 -15.20 -19.95
CA VAL A 24 -7.59 -15.63 -19.19
C VAL A 24 -6.29 -15.17 -19.85
N VAL A 25 -6.20 -15.27 -21.18
CA VAL A 25 -5.05 -14.82 -21.96
C VAL A 25 -4.90 -13.29 -21.85
N LEU A 26 -5.97 -12.53 -22.02
CA LEU A 26 -5.94 -11.06 -21.89
C LEU A 26 -5.51 -10.64 -20.48
N LYS A 27 -6.05 -11.27 -19.43
CA LYS A 27 -5.60 -11.03 -18.05
C LYS A 27 -4.09 -11.27 -17.92
N SER A 28 -3.59 -12.40 -18.45
CA SER A 28 -2.17 -12.75 -18.37
C SER A 28 -1.30 -11.75 -19.13
N ILE A 29 -1.70 -11.33 -20.34
CA ILE A 29 -1.01 -10.33 -21.14
C ILE A 29 -0.95 -8.99 -20.40
N PHE A 30 -2.07 -8.53 -19.84
CA PHE A 30 -2.09 -7.28 -19.08
C PHE A 30 -1.23 -7.35 -17.82
N SER A 31 -0.99 -8.54 -17.25
CA SER A 31 -0.09 -8.72 -16.11
C SER A 31 1.40 -8.68 -16.47
N ILE A 32 1.79 -8.83 -17.74
CA ILE A 32 3.21 -8.87 -18.16
C ILE A 32 3.99 -7.62 -17.72
N PRO A 33 3.54 -6.38 -18.00
CA PRO A 33 4.29 -5.17 -17.62
C PRO A 33 4.57 -5.09 -16.12
N TYR A 34 3.67 -5.64 -15.31
CA TYR A 34 3.80 -5.67 -13.86
C TYR A 34 4.71 -6.81 -13.39
N ILE A 35 4.65 -7.98 -14.02
CA ILE A 35 5.60 -9.07 -13.74
C ILE A 35 7.02 -8.61 -14.02
N THR A 36 7.24 -7.89 -15.12
CA THR A 36 8.57 -7.44 -15.57
C THR A 36 9.06 -6.17 -14.87
N ARG A 37 8.19 -5.45 -14.16
CA ARG A 37 8.54 -4.20 -13.47
C ARG A 37 9.67 -4.47 -12.46
N PRO A 38 10.85 -3.84 -12.53
CA PRO A 38 11.91 -3.96 -11.52
C PRO A 38 11.57 -3.10 -10.30
N ALA A 39 11.40 -3.76 -9.16
CA ALA A 39 11.09 -3.22 -7.83
C ALA A 39 10.48 -4.34 -6.97
N TRP A 40 11.00 -4.55 -5.78
CA TRP A 40 10.28 -5.23 -4.70
C TRP A 40 9.23 -4.27 -4.15
N GLU A 41 7.96 -4.49 -4.52
CA GLU A 41 6.85 -3.63 -4.09
C GLU A 41 6.31 -4.10 -2.71
N TYR A 42 5.92 -3.16 -1.85
CA TYR A 42 5.30 -3.44 -0.55
C TYR A 42 6.07 -4.49 0.29
N HIS A 43 5.45 -5.67 0.50
CA HIS A 43 5.99 -6.75 1.32
C HIS A 43 6.57 -7.90 0.49
N GLU A 44 6.81 -7.73 -0.82
CA GLU A 44 7.30 -8.82 -1.66
C GLU A 44 8.65 -9.37 -1.19
N ALA A 45 9.57 -8.47 -0.79
CA ALA A 45 10.86 -8.86 -0.25
C ALA A 45 10.71 -9.62 1.08
N ASP A 46 9.73 -9.25 1.91
CA ASP A 46 9.42 -9.96 3.15
C ASP A 46 8.98 -11.40 2.87
N TYR A 47 8.04 -11.60 1.94
CA TYR A 47 7.61 -12.94 1.53
C TYR A 47 8.78 -13.76 0.96
N TYR A 48 9.62 -13.16 0.12
CA TYR A 48 10.80 -13.81 -0.43
C TYR A 48 11.76 -14.26 0.68
N ASN A 49 12.11 -13.36 1.60
CA ASN A 49 13.08 -13.62 2.66
C ASN A 49 12.60 -14.69 3.64
N VAL A 50 11.29 -14.77 3.90
CA VAL A 50 10.73 -15.88 4.71
C VAL A 50 10.89 -17.22 4.01
N VAL A 51 10.65 -17.29 2.69
CA VAL A 51 10.86 -18.53 1.93
C VAL A 51 12.35 -18.90 1.91
N ARG A 52 13.23 -17.91 1.76
CA ARG A 52 14.69 -18.09 1.81
C ARG A 52 15.16 -18.58 3.17
N PHE A 53 14.59 -18.04 4.25
CA PHE A 53 14.83 -18.52 5.62
C PHE A 53 14.43 -19.99 5.75
N ILE A 54 13.24 -20.39 5.28
CA ILE A 54 12.80 -21.79 5.33
C ILE A 54 13.73 -22.69 4.50
N LEU A 55 14.21 -22.21 3.35
CA LEU A 55 15.14 -22.94 2.50
C LEU A 55 16.51 -23.17 3.17
N SER A 56 17.04 -22.15 3.84
CA SER A 56 18.36 -22.17 4.48
C SER A 56 18.35 -22.87 5.84
N GLU A 57 17.39 -22.53 6.70
CA GLU A 57 17.30 -23.01 8.08
C GLU A 57 16.50 -24.32 8.22
N GLN A 58 15.81 -24.75 7.15
CA GLN A 58 14.97 -25.95 7.12
C GLN A 58 13.88 -25.99 8.22
N ARG A 59 13.46 -24.82 8.70
CA ARG A 59 12.40 -24.64 9.69
C ARG A 59 11.61 -23.37 9.41
N PHE A 60 10.44 -23.25 10.02
CA PHE A 60 9.71 -21.98 9.99
C PHE A 60 10.38 -20.95 10.90
N PRO A 61 10.33 -19.66 10.54
CA PRO A 61 10.76 -18.61 11.43
C PRO A 61 9.88 -18.50 12.67
N THR A 62 10.48 -18.15 13.79
CA THR A 62 9.83 -17.74 15.03
C THR A 62 9.97 -16.22 15.21
N ARG A 63 9.32 -15.65 16.23
CA ARG A 63 9.47 -14.21 16.54
C ARG A 63 10.89 -13.85 16.98
N GLU A 64 11.62 -14.80 17.55
CA GLU A 64 12.98 -14.62 18.06
C GLU A 64 14.03 -14.52 16.94
N ASP A 65 13.69 -14.99 15.73
CA ASP A 65 14.56 -14.88 14.55
C ASP A 65 14.62 -13.45 13.97
N TYR A 66 13.87 -12.51 14.54
CA TYR A 66 13.76 -11.14 14.07
C TYR A 66 13.92 -10.14 15.23
N PRO A 67 14.43 -8.92 14.97
CA PRO A 67 14.41 -7.86 15.96
C PRO A 67 13.01 -7.65 16.55
N ASN A 68 12.94 -7.32 17.83
CA ASN A 68 11.68 -7.17 18.56
C ASN A 68 10.68 -6.30 17.79
N GLY A 69 9.46 -6.82 17.60
CA GLY A 69 8.38 -6.14 16.88
C GLY A 69 8.42 -6.23 15.36
N THR A 70 9.53 -6.68 14.74
CA THR A 70 9.69 -6.65 13.28
C THR A 70 9.23 -7.92 12.56
N ALA A 71 9.10 -9.05 13.26
CA ALA A 71 8.68 -10.34 12.66
C ALA A 71 7.33 -10.24 11.91
N ASP A 72 6.42 -9.45 12.47
CA ASP A 72 5.10 -9.21 11.94
C ASP A 72 5.14 -8.32 10.68
N VAL A 73 5.94 -7.26 10.72
CA VAL A 73 6.16 -6.35 9.58
C VAL A 73 6.75 -7.14 8.41
N ARG A 74 7.73 -8.00 8.71
CA ARG A 74 8.42 -8.89 7.77
C ARG A 74 7.63 -10.14 7.38
N GLN A 75 6.34 -10.17 7.65
CA GLN A 75 5.42 -11.25 7.27
C GLN A 75 5.81 -12.66 7.76
N ALA A 76 6.79 -12.80 8.66
CA ALA A 76 7.32 -14.10 9.11
C ALA A 76 6.30 -14.91 9.91
N THR A 77 5.35 -14.24 10.54
CA THR A 77 4.28 -14.84 11.33
C THR A 77 3.03 -15.19 10.50
N GLN A 78 3.06 -15.02 9.17
CA GLN A 78 1.94 -15.42 8.31
C GLN A 78 1.77 -16.96 8.28
N PRO A 79 0.55 -17.47 8.02
CA PRO A 79 0.33 -18.90 7.84
C PRO A 79 1.20 -19.51 6.71
N PRO A 80 1.65 -20.78 6.86
CA PRO A 80 2.81 -21.28 6.14
C PRO A 80 2.57 -21.70 4.69
N LEU A 81 1.33 -21.90 4.25
CA LEU A 81 1.06 -22.59 2.98
C LEU A 81 1.63 -21.87 1.77
N TYR A 82 1.54 -20.54 1.75
CA TYR A 82 2.09 -19.78 0.62
C TYR A 82 3.61 -19.97 0.51
N PHE A 83 4.32 -19.91 1.64
CA PHE A 83 5.76 -20.10 1.67
C PHE A 83 6.16 -21.51 1.19
N LEU A 84 5.41 -22.53 1.60
CA LEU A 84 5.64 -23.91 1.17
C LEU A 84 5.43 -24.10 -0.34
N ILE A 85 4.48 -23.40 -0.95
CA ILE A 85 4.24 -23.45 -2.40
C ILE A 85 5.30 -22.64 -3.16
N ALA A 86 5.79 -21.55 -2.58
CA ALA A 86 6.86 -20.73 -3.14
C ALA A 86 8.25 -21.40 -3.03
N LEU A 87 8.44 -22.29 -2.06
CA LEU A 87 9.74 -22.91 -1.77
C LEU A 87 10.40 -23.61 -2.96
N PRO A 88 9.71 -24.45 -3.77
CA PRO A 88 10.33 -25.09 -4.93
C PRO A 88 10.73 -24.11 -6.02
N VAL A 89 9.98 -23.00 -6.17
CA VAL A 89 10.33 -21.92 -7.10
C VAL A 89 11.62 -21.27 -6.64
N LEU A 90 11.71 -20.93 -5.36
CA LEU A 90 12.87 -20.25 -4.81
C LEU A 90 14.11 -21.15 -4.80
N ALA A 91 13.96 -22.43 -4.48
CA ALA A 91 15.05 -23.40 -4.47
C ALA A 91 15.81 -23.51 -5.82
N ILE A 92 15.17 -23.15 -6.93
CA ILE A 92 15.76 -23.17 -8.28
C ILE A 92 16.31 -21.79 -8.68
N ALA A 93 15.71 -20.71 -8.17
CA ALA A 93 15.95 -19.35 -8.66
C ALA A 93 16.76 -18.46 -7.71
N ASP A 94 16.92 -18.84 -6.44
CA ASP A 94 17.69 -18.07 -5.46
C ASP A 94 19.20 -18.10 -5.78
N SER A 95 19.81 -16.92 -5.76
CA SER A 95 21.25 -16.74 -5.98
C SER A 95 22.01 -16.42 -4.70
N ASN A 96 21.33 -16.45 -3.55
CA ASN A 96 21.82 -16.00 -2.25
C ASN A 96 22.16 -14.50 -2.15
N GLN A 97 21.82 -13.69 -3.16
CA GLN A 97 21.94 -12.24 -3.07
C GLN A 97 20.93 -11.66 -2.05
N PRO A 98 21.29 -10.59 -1.32
CA PRO A 98 20.40 -9.93 -0.39
C PRO A 98 19.18 -9.33 -1.12
N VAL A 99 18.01 -9.38 -0.48
CA VAL A 99 16.74 -8.86 -0.99
C VAL A 99 16.03 -8.06 0.11
N PRO A 100 15.49 -6.85 -0.16
CA PRO A 100 15.68 -6.09 -1.41
C PRO A 100 17.14 -5.65 -1.56
N ALA A 101 17.45 -4.96 -2.67
CA ALA A 101 18.76 -4.36 -2.84
C ALA A 101 19.06 -3.40 -1.67
N PRO A 102 20.33 -3.10 -1.34
CA PRO A 102 20.67 -2.18 -0.27
C PRO A 102 19.88 -0.87 -0.39
N PRO A 103 19.41 -0.29 0.73
CA PRO A 103 18.63 0.93 0.69
C PRO A 103 19.43 2.05 0.03
N GLN A 104 18.74 2.91 -0.72
CA GLN A 104 19.31 4.18 -1.15
C GLN A 104 19.26 5.17 0.02
N PRO A 105 20.27 6.03 0.21
CA PRO A 105 20.16 7.16 1.11
C PRO A 105 18.98 8.06 0.68
N PRO A 106 18.26 8.67 1.63
CA PRO A 106 17.15 9.56 1.30
C PRO A 106 17.63 10.73 0.42
N GLN A 107 16.82 11.15 -0.54
CA GLN A 107 17.08 12.35 -1.33
C GLN A 107 16.38 13.55 -0.67
N MET A 108 17.03 14.70 -0.70
CA MET A 108 16.47 15.94 -0.17
C MET A 108 17.07 17.13 -0.91
N CYS A 109 16.35 17.71 -1.86
CA CYS A 109 16.72 18.99 -2.45
C CYS A 109 15.45 19.81 -2.65
N LEU A 110 15.33 20.92 -1.92
CA LEU A 110 14.18 21.81 -2.01
C LEU A 110 14.07 22.38 -3.42
N ALA A 111 12.85 22.57 -3.94
CA ALA A 111 12.57 23.11 -5.28
C ALA A 111 13.18 22.36 -6.47
N TRP A 112 13.78 21.18 -6.27
CA TRP A 112 14.38 20.43 -7.35
C TRP A 112 13.30 19.71 -8.17
N GLU A 113 13.14 20.08 -9.44
CA GLU A 113 12.11 19.52 -10.33
C GLU A 113 12.31 18.02 -10.63
N ALA A 114 13.54 17.51 -10.56
CA ALA A 114 13.86 16.10 -10.78
C ALA A 114 13.73 15.22 -9.53
N PHE A 115 13.08 15.71 -8.47
CA PHE A 115 12.72 14.88 -7.32
C PHE A 115 11.76 13.77 -7.77
N ASN A 116 12.31 12.59 -8.06
CA ASN A 116 11.54 11.39 -8.31
C ASN A 116 11.40 10.65 -6.96
N PRO A 117 10.25 10.74 -6.27
CA PRO A 117 10.01 10.09 -4.98
C PRO A 117 9.96 8.55 -5.07
N SER A 118 10.52 7.93 -6.11
CA SER A 118 10.64 6.48 -6.26
C SER A 118 12.08 5.98 -6.05
N PRO A 119 12.72 6.25 -4.89
CA PRO A 119 14.11 5.84 -4.60
C PRO A 119 14.30 4.33 -4.46
N HIS A 120 13.23 3.52 -4.54
CA HIS A 120 13.30 2.07 -4.39
C HIS A 120 13.31 1.28 -5.71
N SER A 121 13.05 1.90 -6.87
CA SER A 121 12.66 1.15 -8.07
C SER A 121 13.76 0.93 -9.12
N SER A 122 14.79 1.77 -9.19
CA SER A 122 15.87 1.65 -10.18
C SER A 122 16.92 0.59 -9.83
N SER A 123 17.07 0.27 -8.54
CA SER A 123 18.17 -0.60 -8.08
C SER A 123 18.04 -2.04 -8.58
N ASP A 124 16.84 -2.61 -8.68
CA ASP A 124 16.67 -4.05 -8.90
C ASP A 124 17.25 -4.60 -10.23
N LEU A 125 17.13 -3.87 -11.34
CA LEU A 125 17.64 -4.32 -12.66
C LEU A 125 19.17 -4.39 -12.69
N LEU A 126 19.82 -3.48 -12.00
CA LEU A 126 21.28 -3.41 -11.89
C LEU A 126 21.79 -4.25 -10.72
N ALA A 127 20.98 -4.38 -9.67
CA ALA A 127 21.28 -5.16 -8.48
C ALA A 127 21.33 -6.65 -8.73
N TYR A 128 20.48 -7.13 -9.63
CA TYR A 128 20.31 -8.54 -9.87
C TYR A 128 20.63 -8.88 -11.32
N PRO A 129 21.51 -9.86 -11.59
CA PRO A 129 21.85 -10.24 -12.94
C PRO A 129 20.59 -10.73 -13.70
N SER A 130 20.54 -10.39 -14.99
CA SER A 130 19.55 -10.93 -15.93
C SER A 130 19.89 -12.39 -16.24
N GLY A 131 19.57 -13.31 -15.33
CA GLY A 131 19.90 -14.72 -15.46
C GLY A 131 19.25 -15.59 -14.39
N VAL A 132 19.44 -16.91 -14.51
CA VAL A 132 19.07 -17.88 -13.47
C VAL A 132 20.35 -18.53 -12.95
N PRO A 133 20.57 -18.54 -11.63
CA PRO A 133 19.72 -17.99 -10.57
C PRO A 133 19.87 -16.45 -10.40
N SER A 134 18.77 -15.75 -10.11
CA SER A 134 18.79 -14.36 -9.65
C SER A 134 17.50 -13.97 -8.91
N PRO A 135 17.54 -13.02 -7.96
CA PRO A 135 16.35 -12.61 -7.22
C PRO A 135 15.31 -11.95 -8.13
N ALA A 136 15.76 -11.22 -9.17
CA ALA A 136 14.87 -10.68 -10.18
C ALA A 136 14.09 -11.79 -10.91
N THR A 137 14.75 -12.89 -11.28
CA THR A 137 14.07 -14.02 -11.92
C THR A 137 13.15 -14.76 -10.95
N ALA A 138 13.61 -15.01 -9.72
CA ALA A 138 12.79 -15.63 -8.67
C ALA A 138 11.51 -14.83 -8.43
N ARG A 139 11.62 -13.50 -8.34
CA ARG A 139 10.50 -12.58 -8.20
C ARG A 139 9.53 -12.68 -9.38
N ALA A 140 10.03 -12.64 -10.61
CA ALA A 140 9.20 -12.78 -11.80
C ALA A 140 8.41 -14.10 -11.80
N ILE A 141 9.05 -15.23 -11.44
CA ILE A 141 8.39 -16.53 -11.37
C ILE A 141 7.32 -16.57 -10.25
N LEU A 142 7.61 -16.00 -9.07
CA LEU A 142 6.64 -15.92 -7.98
C LEU A 142 5.44 -15.01 -8.33
N ARG A 143 5.66 -13.91 -9.06
CA ARG A 143 4.57 -13.10 -9.62
C ARG A 143 3.75 -13.86 -10.65
N ILE A 144 4.40 -14.62 -11.54
CA ILE A 144 3.73 -15.52 -12.51
C ILE A 144 2.87 -16.55 -11.79
N LEU A 145 3.37 -17.14 -10.70
CA LEU A 145 2.60 -18.06 -9.85
C LEU A 145 1.32 -17.39 -9.33
N ASN A 146 1.41 -16.16 -8.83
CA ASN A 146 0.24 -15.41 -8.35
C ASN A 146 -0.77 -15.09 -9.46
N VAL A 147 -0.30 -14.71 -10.65
CA VAL A 147 -1.16 -14.52 -11.82
C VAL A 147 -1.84 -15.83 -12.22
N ALA A 148 -1.12 -16.95 -12.24
CA ALA A 148 -1.66 -18.26 -12.56
C ALA A 148 -2.75 -18.70 -11.57
N LEU A 149 -2.53 -18.50 -10.26
CA LEU A 149 -3.52 -18.77 -9.22
C LEU A 149 -4.78 -17.90 -9.41
N SER A 150 -4.61 -16.62 -9.74
CA SER A 150 -5.73 -15.72 -10.05
C SER A 150 -6.51 -16.16 -11.29
N CYS A 151 -5.83 -16.56 -12.37
CA CYS A 151 -6.46 -17.10 -13.58
C CYS A 151 -7.24 -18.39 -13.29
N ALA A 152 -6.72 -19.26 -12.43
CA ALA A 152 -7.43 -20.46 -12.00
C ALA A 152 -8.71 -20.10 -11.22
N ALA A 153 -8.68 -19.07 -10.37
CA ALA A 153 -9.86 -18.57 -9.68
C ALA A 153 -10.94 -18.05 -10.66
N VAL A 154 -10.55 -17.30 -11.69
CA VAL A 154 -11.43 -16.82 -12.77
C VAL A 154 -12.17 -17.98 -13.44
N ILE A 155 -11.44 -19.04 -13.81
CA ILE A 155 -12.01 -20.23 -14.44
C ILE A 155 -13.00 -20.91 -13.48
N LEU A 156 -12.61 -21.13 -12.22
CA LEU A 156 -13.45 -21.79 -11.22
C LEU A 156 -14.73 -21.00 -10.92
N THR A 157 -14.69 -19.66 -10.92
CA THR A 157 -15.87 -18.82 -10.78
C THR A 157 -16.84 -19.00 -11.96
N ALA A 158 -16.36 -18.99 -13.21
CA ALA A 158 -17.21 -19.28 -14.37
C ALA A 158 -17.83 -20.68 -14.31
N LEU A 159 -17.05 -21.69 -13.93
CA LEU A 159 -17.54 -23.06 -13.78
C LEU A 159 -18.57 -23.20 -12.65
N THR A 160 -18.44 -22.40 -11.59
CA THR A 160 -19.42 -22.34 -10.50
C THR A 160 -20.75 -21.78 -11.00
N VAL A 161 -20.74 -20.72 -11.83
CA VAL A 161 -21.96 -20.20 -12.45
C VAL A 161 -22.63 -21.29 -13.29
N LEU A 162 -21.86 -22.04 -14.10
CA LEU A 162 -22.41 -23.13 -14.91
C LEU A 162 -22.98 -24.29 -14.07
N LYS A 163 -22.51 -24.50 -12.84
CA LYS A 163 -23.16 -25.47 -11.93
C LYS A 163 -24.56 -25.03 -11.53
N PHE A 164 -24.75 -23.76 -11.18
CA PHE A 164 -26.06 -23.23 -10.80
C PHE A 164 -26.97 -23.00 -11.99
N MET A 165 -26.40 -22.58 -13.12
CA MET A 165 -27.14 -22.20 -14.33
C MET A 165 -26.48 -22.79 -15.58
N PRO A 166 -26.64 -24.11 -15.85
CA PRO A 166 -25.95 -24.80 -16.95
C PRO A 166 -26.19 -24.24 -18.35
N GLN A 167 -27.29 -23.52 -18.54
CA GLN A 167 -27.68 -22.94 -19.84
C GLN A 167 -27.26 -21.47 -20.00
N LYS A 168 -26.69 -20.84 -18.96
CA LYS A 168 -26.37 -19.40 -18.94
C LYS A 168 -24.87 -19.17 -19.11
N HIS A 169 -24.31 -19.62 -20.23
CA HIS A 169 -22.89 -19.40 -20.58
C HIS A 169 -22.50 -17.92 -20.55
N GLY A 170 -23.40 -17.01 -20.94
CA GLY A 170 -23.18 -15.58 -20.84
C GLY A 170 -22.90 -15.12 -19.41
N ALA A 171 -23.70 -15.54 -18.43
CA ALA A 171 -23.47 -15.21 -17.02
C ALA A 171 -22.14 -15.74 -16.51
N ALA A 172 -21.72 -16.94 -16.95
CA ALA A 172 -20.43 -17.50 -16.58
C ALA A 172 -19.25 -16.66 -17.12
N LEU A 173 -19.33 -16.21 -18.38
CA LEU A 173 -18.33 -15.33 -18.98
C LEU A 173 -18.30 -13.95 -18.31
N ILE A 174 -19.47 -13.40 -17.94
CA ILE A 174 -19.56 -12.14 -17.20
C ILE A 174 -18.88 -12.26 -15.84
N ALA A 175 -19.14 -13.33 -15.08
CA ALA A 175 -18.51 -13.53 -13.78
C ALA A 175 -16.98 -13.68 -13.90
N ALA A 176 -16.50 -14.40 -14.93
CA ALA A 176 -15.07 -14.48 -15.22
C ALA A 176 -14.47 -13.12 -15.57
N ALA A 177 -15.10 -12.35 -16.46
CA ALA A 177 -14.59 -11.04 -16.87
C ALA A 177 -14.56 -10.05 -15.70
N LEU A 178 -15.62 -10.00 -14.90
CA LEU A 178 -15.69 -9.15 -13.70
C LEU A 178 -14.56 -9.47 -12.73
N LEU A 179 -14.29 -10.75 -12.47
CA LEU A 179 -13.19 -11.13 -11.57
C LEU A 179 -11.81 -10.94 -12.21
N ALA A 180 -11.68 -11.16 -13.52
CA ALA A 180 -10.39 -11.10 -14.21
C ALA A 180 -9.84 -9.67 -14.30
N PHE A 181 -10.73 -8.71 -14.53
CA PHE A 181 -10.39 -7.30 -14.80
C PHE A 181 -10.81 -6.36 -13.68
N GLU A 182 -11.16 -6.87 -12.50
CA GLU A 182 -11.38 -6.00 -11.34
C GLU A 182 -10.06 -5.28 -11.00
N PRO A 183 -9.99 -3.93 -11.12
CA PRO A 183 -8.72 -3.19 -11.07
C PRO A 183 -7.94 -3.41 -9.77
N THR A 184 -8.64 -3.50 -8.65
CA THR A 184 -8.03 -3.60 -7.33
C THR A 184 -7.39 -4.98 -7.12
N LEU A 185 -8.11 -6.04 -7.49
CA LEU A 185 -7.60 -7.41 -7.47
C LEU A 185 -6.44 -7.57 -8.44
N PHE A 186 -6.51 -6.91 -9.60
CA PHE A 186 -5.42 -6.91 -10.56
C PHE A 186 -4.13 -6.37 -9.93
N GLN A 187 -4.20 -5.24 -9.19
CA GLN A 187 -3.05 -4.68 -8.46
C GLN A 187 -2.47 -5.64 -7.43
N TYR A 188 -3.28 -6.41 -6.70
CA TYR A 188 -2.73 -7.35 -5.72
C TYR A 188 -2.21 -8.64 -6.35
N THR A 189 -2.75 -9.07 -7.49
CA THR A 189 -2.35 -10.35 -8.12
C THR A 189 -1.01 -10.28 -8.84
N LYS A 190 -0.48 -9.08 -9.08
CA LYS A 190 0.86 -8.87 -9.66
C LYS A 190 1.98 -8.93 -8.62
N GLU A 191 1.68 -8.85 -7.32
CA GLU A 191 2.66 -8.83 -6.24
C GLU A 191 2.82 -10.22 -5.61
N ILE A 192 4.00 -10.53 -5.07
CA ILE A 192 4.27 -11.71 -4.24
C ILE A 192 3.56 -11.56 -2.90
N ASN A 193 2.44 -12.27 -2.76
CA ASN A 193 1.62 -12.30 -1.55
C ASN A 193 0.77 -13.58 -1.49
N ASN A 194 0.17 -13.82 -0.33
CA ASN A 194 -0.73 -14.96 -0.11
C ASN A 194 -2.18 -14.72 -0.58
N ASP A 195 -2.53 -13.54 -1.10
CA ASP A 195 -3.90 -13.20 -1.50
C ASP A 195 -4.36 -13.98 -2.73
N SER A 196 -3.48 -14.12 -3.72
CA SER A 196 -3.79 -14.87 -4.95
C SER A 196 -4.08 -16.35 -4.67
N LEU A 197 -3.34 -16.95 -3.74
CA LEU A 197 -3.57 -18.33 -3.29
C LEU A 197 -4.90 -18.44 -2.53
N LEU A 198 -5.20 -17.49 -1.64
CA LEU A 198 -6.47 -17.47 -0.91
C LEU A 198 -7.67 -17.29 -1.87
N LEU A 199 -7.55 -16.43 -2.88
CA LEU A 199 -8.58 -16.24 -3.90
C LEU A 199 -8.85 -17.55 -4.65
N PHE A 200 -7.79 -18.23 -5.09
CA PHE A 200 -7.89 -19.53 -5.75
C PHE A 200 -8.60 -20.57 -4.86
N LEU A 201 -8.15 -20.71 -3.61
CA LEU A 201 -8.73 -21.67 -2.65
C LEU A 201 -10.20 -21.34 -2.33
N THR A 202 -10.55 -20.06 -2.28
CA THR A 202 -11.94 -19.59 -2.12
C THR A 202 -12.79 -19.99 -3.32
N ALA A 203 -12.35 -19.68 -4.54
CA ALA A 203 -13.08 -20.03 -5.76
C ALA A 203 -13.24 -21.56 -5.90
N LEU A 204 -12.21 -22.32 -5.52
CA LEU A 204 -12.23 -23.78 -5.52
C LEU A 204 -13.19 -24.35 -4.47
N ASN A 205 -13.19 -23.80 -3.24
CA ASN A 205 -14.14 -24.18 -2.22
C ASN A 205 -15.58 -23.88 -2.68
N LEU A 206 -15.83 -22.68 -3.20
CA LEU A 206 -17.13 -22.29 -3.74
C LEU A 206 -17.61 -23.24 -4.85
N TYR A 207 -16.71 -23.68 -5.74
CA TYR A 207 -17.02 -24.67 -6.78
C TYR A 207 -17.47 -26.03 -6.20
N PHE A 208 -16.76 -26.56 -5.19
CA PHE A 208 -17.13 -27.83 -4.55
C PHE A 208 -18.41 -27.69 -3.72
N SER A 209 -18.57 -26.58 -3.02
CA SER A 209 -19.78 -26.23 -2.27
C SER A 209 -21.01 -26.12 -3.19
N ALA A 210 -20.85 -25.48 -4.35
CA ALA A 210 -21.89 -25.45 -5.39
C ALA A 210 -22.21 -26.85 -5.94
N SER A 211 -21.17 -27.69 -6.13
CA SER A 211 -21.36 -29.10 -6.54
C SER A 211 -22.20 -29.88 -5.54
N LEU A 212 -21.93 -29.69 -4.25
CA LEU A 212 -22.63 -30.35 -3.15
C LEU A 212 -24.11 -29.93 -3.07
N ILE A 213 -24.40 -28.63 -3.24
CA ILE A 213 -25.78 -28.11 -3.20
C ILE A 213 -26.58 -28.54 -4.43
N VAL A 214 -25.99 -28.46 -5.61
CA VAL A 214 -26.69 -28.76 -6.87
C VAL A 214 -26.85 -30.27 -7.07
N SER A 215 -25.91 -31.10 -6.60
CA SER A 215 -25.99 -32.54 -6.79
C SER A 215 -26.98 -33.20 -5.83
N SER A 216 -27.73 -34.19 -6.34
CA SER A 216 -28.58 -35.04 -5.50
C SER A 216 -27.77 -36.06 -4.68
N LYS A 217 -26.51 -36.33 -5.06
CA LYS A 217 -25.65 -37.37 -4.48
C LYS A 217 -24.46 -36.75 -3.75
N LEU A 218 -24.18 -37.20 -2.52
CA LEU A 218 -22.93 -36.91 -1.81
C LEU A 218 -21.77 -37.64 -2.49
N ARG A 219 -20.91 -36.89 -3.18
CA ARG A 219 -19.68 -37.41 -3.77
C ARG A 219 -18.52 -37.18 -2.80
N LEU A 220 -17.68 -38.20 -2.62
CA LEU A 220 -16.49 -38.10 -1.75
C LEU A 220 -15.57 -36.97 -2.21
N ARG A 221 -15.41 -36.78 -3.53
CA ARG A 221 -14.64 -35.68 -4.11
C ARG A 221 -15.09 -34.31 -3.61
N ASP A 222 -16.39 -34.05 -3.52
CA ASP A 222 -16.90 -32.74 -3.12
C ASP A 222 -16.73 -32.53 -1.61
N ILE A 223 -16.85 -33.60 -0.80
CA ILE A 223 -16.53 -33.59 0.64
C ILE A 223 -15.04 -33.29 0.86
N LEU A 224 -14.16 -34.05 0.23
CA LEU A 224 -12.71 -33.85 0.33
C LEU A 224 -12.32 -32.46 -0.18
N GLY A 225 -12.90 -32.02 -1.30
CA GLY A 225 -12.65 -30.69 -1.86
C GLY A 225 -12.98 -29.57 -0.88
N ILE A 226 -14.15 -29.60 -0.24
CA ILE A 226 -14.56 -28.59 0.76
C ILE A 226 -13.64 -28.62 1.98
N THR A 227 -13.36 -29.81 2.54
CA THR A 227 -12.52 -29.94 3.75
C THR A 227 -11.07 -29.55 3.49
N VAL A 228 -10.47 -30.01 2.39
CA VAL A 228 -9.07 -29.71 2.06
C VAL A 228 -8.91 -28.22 1.77
N THR A 229 -9.77 -27.61 0.96
CA THR A 229 -9.68 -26.18 0.66
C THR A 229 -9.89 -25.31 1.88
N LEU A 230 -10.72 -25.72 2.86
CA LEU A 230 -10.83 -25.04 4.14
C LEU A 230 -9.50 -25.01 4.90
N VAL A 231 -8.89 -26.18 5.11
CA VAL A 231 -7.62 -26.29 5.83
C VAL A 231 -6.55 -25.45 5.14
N LEU A 232 -6.42 -25.61 3.82
CA LEU A 232 -5.44 -24.87 3.03
C LEU A 232 -5.68 -23.36 3.08
N ALA A 233 -6.93 -22.90 3.08
CA ALA A 233 -7.23 -21.47 3.16
C ALA A 233 -6.84 -20.88 4.50
N ILE A 234 -7.11 -21.58 5.62
CA ILE A 234 -6.68 -21.12 6.96
C ILE A 234 -5.14 -21.11 7.04
N LEU A 235 -4.49 -22.13 6.47
CA LEU A 235 -3.03 -22.18 6.38
C LEU A 235 -2.43 -21.18 5.38
N THR A 236 -3.24 -20.45 4.62
CA THR A 236 -2.79 -19.38 3.71
C THR A 236 -2.85 -18.02 4.39
N ARG A 237 -3.97 -17.70 5.05
CA ARG A 237 -4.23 -16.41 5.68
C ARG A 237 -5.38 -16.51 6.69
N LEU A 238 -5.40 -15.61 7.67
CA LEU A 238 -6.50 -15.50 8.65
C LEU A 238 -7.89 -15.42 7.99
N ASN A 239 -8.02 -14.71 6.87
CA ASN A 239 -9.29 -14.59 6.15
C ASN A 239 -9.84 -15.94 5.68
N GLY A 240 -9.00 -16.98 5.60
CA GLY A 240 -9.43 -18.35 5.34
C GLY A 240 -10.43 -18.89 6.37
N TRP A 241 -10.47 -18.36 7.59
CA TRP A 241 -11.49 -18.70 8.60
C TRP A 241 -12.92 -18.37 8.15
N ALA A 242 -13.12 -17.38 7.25
CA ALA A 242 -14.43 -17.09 6.67
C ALA A 242 -15.01 -18.32 5.96
N ILE A 243 -14.16 -19.07 5.25
CA ILE A 243 -14.56 -20.31 4.58
C ILE A 243 -15.02 -21.36 5.60
N GLY A 244 -14.43 -21.37 6.80
CA GLY A 244 -14.84 -22.24 7.90
C GLY A 244 -16.27 -21.96 8.34
N GLY A 245 -16.59 -20.69 8.61
CA GLY A 245 -17.95 -20.26 8.94
C GLY A 245 -18.97 -20.62 7.85
N VAL A 246 -18.61 -20.39 6.58
CA VAL A 246 -19.46 -20.76 5.43
C VAL A 246 -19.70 -22.26 5.37
N ASN A 247 -18.66 -23.08 5.51
CA ASN A 247 -18.78 -24.54 5.41
C ASN A 247 -19.63 -25.13 6.54
N VAL A 248 -19.50 -24.61 7.75
CA VAL A 248 -20.33 -25.01 8.90
C VAL A 248 -21.80 -24.69 8.62
N LEU A 249 -22.10 -23.46 8.19
CA LEU A 249 -23.48 -23.04 7.89
C LEU A 249 -24.06 -23.80 6.69
N LEU A 250 -23.25 -24.01 5.64
CA LEU A 250 -23.63 -24.82 4.48
C LEU A 250 -23.96 -26.26 4.89
N PHE A 251 -23.19 -26.83 5.81
CA PHE A 251 -23.46 -28.14 6.36
C PHE A 251 -24.79 -28.18 7.12
N PHE A 252 -25.09 -27.20 7.97
CA PHE A 252 -26.38 -27.09 8.65
C PHE A 252 -27.55 -26.95 7.66
N ILE A 253 -27.40 -26.10 6.64
CA ILE A 253 -28.41 -25.93 5.58
C ILE A 253 -28.64 -27.26 4.86
N TYR A 254 -27.56 -27.96 4.51
CA TYR A 254 -27.61 -29.25 3.84
C TYR A 254 -28.29 -30.31 4.71
N LEU A 255 -27.96 -30.38 6.01
CA LEU A 255 -28.62 -31.27 6.96
C LEU A 255 -30.11 -30.98 7.08
N ARG A 256 -30.50 -29.72 7.29
CA ARG A 256 -31.91 -29.30 7.44
C ARG A 256 -32.74 -29.62 6.21
N GLN A 257 -32.19 -29.42 5.02
CA GLN A 257 -32.89 -29.74 3.77
C GLN A 257 -33.06 -31.25 3.55
N ARG A 258 -32.23 -32.08 4.19
CA ARG A 258 -32.21 -33.53 3.99
C ARG A 258 -32.73 -34.32 5.18
N SER A 259 -32.88 -33.72 6.37
CA SER A 259 -33.51 -34.35 7.54
C SER A 259 -35.02 -34.52 7.35
N ALA A 260 -35.65 -33.76 6.46
CA ALA A 260 -37.04 -33.95 6.06
C ALA A 260 -37.28 -35.19 5.16
N ALA A 261 -36.22 -35.82 4.65
CA ALA A 261 -36.30 -37.04 3.85
C ALA A 261 -35.55 -38.17 4.57
N MET A 262 -36.15 -39.35 4.73
CA MET A 262 -35.51 -40.49 5.41
C MET A 262 -34.06 -40.72 4.93
N ILE A 263 -33.09 -40.33 5.76
CA ILE A 263 -31.67 -40.40 5.44
C ILE A 263 -31.27 -41.88 5.48
N THR A 264 -30.89 -42.45 4.34
CA THR A 264 -30.41 -43.83 4.29
C THR A 264 -29.15 -44.00 5.16
N PRO A 265 -28.92 -45.17 5.79
CA PRO A 265 -27.77 -45.40 6.67
C PRO A 265 -26.42 -45.07 6.02
N LYS A 266 -26.27 -45.40 4.72
CA LYS A 266 -25.09 -45.06 3.92
C LYS A 266 -24.84 -43.55 3.85
N ARG A 267 -25.89 -42.75 3.77
CA ARG A 267 -25.81 -41.29 3.73
C ARG A 267 -25.48 -40.71 5.10
N ARG A 268 -26.04 -41.27 6.18
CA ARG A 268 -25.71 -40.90 7.57
C ARG A 268 -24.22 -41.11 7.85
N ARG A 269 -23.65 -42.24 7.42
CA ARG A 269 -22.21 -42.50 7.53
C ARG A 269 -21.37 -41.47 6.78
N ARG A 270 -21.74 -41.10 5.55
CA ARG A 270 -21.01 -40.06 4.77
C ARG A 270 -21.08 -38.68 5.41
N ILE A 271 -22.23 -38.32 5.97
CA ILE A 271 -22.42 -37.07 6.71
C ILE A 271 -21.54 -37.06 7.96
N ALA A 272 -21.55 -38.14 8.74
CA ALA A 272 -20.69 -38.27 9.92
C ALA A 272 -19.21 -38.19 9.56
N LEU A 273 -18.78 -38.79 8.45
CA LEU A 273 -17.42 -38.66 7.94
C LEU A 273 -17.08 -37.22 7.54
N LEU A 274 -17.98 -36.50 6.88
CA LEU A 274 -17.77 -35.09 6.53
C LEU A 274 -17.62 -34.22 7.80
N VAL A 275 -18.49 -34.40 8.80
CA VAL A 275 -18.39 -33.68 10.08
C VAL A 275 -17.09 -34.02 10.79
N GLY A 276 -16.80 -35.32 10.94
CA GLY A 276 -15.57 -35.77 11.59
C GLY A 276 -14.33 -35.21 10.90
N ALA A 277 -14.30 -35.20 9.56
CA ALA A 277 -13.20 -34.63 8.79
C ALA A 277 -13.08 -33.12 8.96
N LEU A 278 -14.19 -32.36 8.93
CA LEU A 278 -14.19 -30.91 9.16
C LEU A 278 -13.76 -30.55 10.59
N SER A 279 -14.28 -31.25 11.60
CA SER A 279 -13.90 -31.06 13.00
C SER A 279 -12.43 -31.37 13.21
N LEU A 280 -11.93 -32.50 12.70
CA LEU A 280 -10.52 -32.88 12.83
C LEU A 280 -9.60 -31.88 12.12
N ALA A 281 -10.00 -31.39 10.95
CA ALA A 281 -9.30 -30.34 10.22
C ALA A 281 -9.19 -29.05 11.04
N ILE A 282 -10.30 -28.54 11.58
CA ILE A 282 -10.33 -27.32 12.38
C ILE A 282 -9.49 -27.51 13.66
N ILE A 283 -9.71 -28.61 14.39
CA ILE A 283 -8.96 -28.92 15.63
C ILE A 283 -7.46 -29.05 15.34
N GLY A 284 -7.09 -29.71 14.24
CA GLY A 284 -5.68 -29.86 13.85
C GLY A 284 -5.00 -28.53 13.57
N VAL A 285 -5.69 -27.60 12.88
CA VAL A 285 -5.17 -26.25 12.64
C VAL A 285 -5.09 -25.44 13.93
N ILE A 286 -6.08 -25.53 14.81
CA ILE A 286 -6.06 -24.88 16.13
C ILE A 286 -4.88 -25.39 16.96
N ALA A 287 -4.69 -26.71 17.01
CA ALA A 287 -3.58 -27.32 17.74
C ALA A 287 -2.23 -26.87 17.16
N LEU A 288 -2.09 -26.85 15.83
CA LEU A 288 -0.89 -26.36 15.18
C LEU A 288 -0.60 -24.90 15.54
N ASN A 289 -1.61 -24.02 15.47
CA ASN A 289 -1.42 -22.61 15.80
C ASN A 289 -1.09 -22.40 17.28
N LEU A 290 -1.73 -23.15 18.19
CA LEU A 290 -1.43 -23.11 19.62
C LEU A 290 0.01 -23.57 19.91
N ILE A 291 0.47 -24.64 19.25
CA ILE A 291 1.83 -25.17 19.43
C ILE A 291 2.88 -24.20 18.89
N LEU A 292 2.66 -23.60 17.71
CA LEU A 292 3.64 -22.75 17.05
C LEU A 292 3.64 -21.30 17.56
N TYR A 293 2.48 -20.78 17.96
CA TYR A 293 2.29 -19.34 18.21
C TYR A 293 1.64 -19.03 19.56
N GLY A 294 1.20 -20.05 20.31
CA GLY A 294 0.48 -19.85 21.58
C GLY A 294 -0.94 -19.29 21.42
N SER A 295 -1.50 -19.32 20.22
CA SER A 295 -2.82 -18.75 19.90
C SER A 295 -3.57 -19.64 18.89
N VAL A 296 -4.89 -19.78 19.05
CA VAL A 296 -5.84 -20.36 18.09
C VAL A 296 -5.77 -19.66 16.72
N PHE A 297 -5.63 -18.33 16.70
CA PHE A 297 -5.50 -17.51 15.48
C PHE A 297 -4.05 -17.24 15.04
N GLY A 298 -3.06 -17.87 15.70
CA GLY A 298 -1.65 -17.74 15.35
C GLY A 298 -1.11 -16.33 15.63
N ARG A 299 -0.56 -15.67 14.60
CA ARG A 299 -0.09 -14.27 14.67
C ARG A 299 -1.10 -13.32 15.32
N TYR A 300 -2.38 -13.57 15.12
CA TYR A 300 -3.46 -12.69 15.54
C TYR A 300 -3.94 -13.02 16.96
N ALA A 301 -3.04 -13.39 17.87
CA ALA A 301 -3.36 -13.65 19.28
C ALA A 301 -4.13 -12.48 19.93
N GLN A 302 -3.86 -11.24 19.51
CA GLN A 302 -4.64 -10.08 19.95
C GLN A 302 -6.14 -10.21 19.67
N VAL A 303 -6.54 -10.89 18.58
CA VAL A 303 -7.96 -11.12 18.26
C VAL A 303 -8.62 -11.99 19.34
N GLU A 304 -7.89 -12.89 20.00
CA GLU A 304 -8.43 -13.71 21.10
C GLU A 304 -8.69 -12.88 22.35
N ALA A 305 -7.70 -12.08 22.75
CA ALA A 305 -7.84 -11.14 23.85
C ALA A 305 -9.05 -10.24 23.60
N ILE A 306 -9.19 -9.73 22.38
CA ILE A 306 -10.28 -8.82 21.98
C ILE A 306 -11.65 -9.52 21.95
N LEU A 307 -11.73 -10.74 21.40
CA LEU A 307 -12.97 -11.53 21.41
C LEU A 307 -13.39 -11.90 22.85
N ALA A 308 -12.44 -12.06 23.76
CA ALA A 308 -12.69 -12.38 25.15
C ALA A 308 -13.12 -11.16 25.99
N THR A 309 -12.54 -9.97 25.75
CA THR A 309 -12.77 -8.79 26.60
C THR A 309 -13.73 -7.77 25.98
N ASN A 310 -13.55 -7.36 24.72
CA ASN A 310 -14.13 -6.09 24.24
C ASN A 310 -15.42 -6.27 23.45
N LEU A 311 -15.52 -7.35 22.67
CA LEU A 311 -16.68 -7.56 21.77
C LEU A 311 -18.01 -7.66 22.55
N PHE A 312 -17.94 -8.04 23.83
CA PHE A 312 -19.10 -8.14 24.72
C PHE A 312 -19.23 -6.99 25.72
N GLN A 313 -18.13 -6.34 26.12
CA GLN A 313 -18.15 -5.30 27.16
C GLN A 313 -18.33 -3.88 26.60
N ASN A 314 -17.74 -3.58 25.42
CA ASN A 314 -17.69 -2.22 24.86
C ASN A 314 -18.53 -2.05 23.59
N PHE A 315 -19.38 -3.02 23.26
CA PHE A 315 -20.23 -2.93 22.07
C PHE A 315 -21.35 -1.90 22.27
N THR A 316 -21.19 -0.71 21.69
CA THR A 316 -22.26 0.28 21.55
C THR A 316 -22.77 0.30 20.11
N LEU A 317 -24.07 0.58 19.93
CA LEU A 317 -24.66 0.70 18.58
C LEU A 317 -24.03 1.85 17.79
N ASP A 318 -23.71 2.95 18.47
CA ASP A 318 -23.08 4.12 17.86
C ASP A 318 -21.65 3.82 17.41
N GLY A 319 -20.86 3.13 18.25
CA GLY A 319 -19.53 2.66 17.88
C GLY A 319 -19.58 1.73 16.66
N ALA A 320 -20.52 0.78 16.65
CA ALA A 320 -20.70 -0.12 15.51
C ALA A 320 -21.10 0.63 14.21
N PHE A 321 -21.98 1.63 14.31
CA PHE A 321 -22.37 2.46 13.16
C PHE A 321 -21.20 3.30 12.64
N ASN A 322 -20.42 3.91 13.53
CA ASN A 322 -19.23 4.69 13.17
C ASN A 322 -18.17 3.82 12.49
N VAL A 323 -17.89 2.64 13.04
CA VAL A 323 -17.00 1.64 12.41
C VAL A 323 -17.51 1.27 11.03
N PHE A 324 -18.81 1.04 10.89
CA PHE A 324 -19.42 0.66 9.62
C PHE A 324 -19.30 1.78 8.57
N ALA A 325 -19.65 3.01 8.94
CA ALA A 325 -19.57 4.17 8.07
C ALA A 325 -18.13 4.44 7.61
N ALA A 326 -17.17 4.39 8.54
CA ALA A 326 -15.76 4.56 8.22
C ALA A 326 -15.21 3.37 7.41
N THR A 327 -15.66 2.13 7.67
CA THR A 327 -15.31 0.95 6.87
C THR A 327 -15.75 1.12 5.43
N LEU A 328 -16.97 1.63 5.21
CA LEU A 328 -17.48 1.92 3.87
C LEU A 328 -16.73 3.08 3.18
N ARG A 329 -16.37 4.12 3.93
CA ARG A 329 -15.60 5.25 3.41
C ARG A 329 -14.20 4.82 2.96
N ASP A 330 -13.50 4.04 3.79
CA ASP A 330 -12.17 3.54 3.44
C ASP A 330 -12.25 2.50 2.31
N LEU A 331 -13.29 1.66 2.28
CA LEU A 331 -13.50 0.71 1.20
C LEU A 331 -13.73 1.45 -0.12
N SER A 332 -14.53 2.51 -0.11
CA SER A 332 -14.74 3.37 -1.28
C SER A 332 -13.43 4.01 -1.75
N THR A 333 -12.60 4.47 -0.82
CA THR A 333 -11.29 5.07 -1.10
C THR A 333 -10.36 4.06 -1.73
N SER A 334 -10.19 2.89 -1.10
CA SER A 334 -9.37 1.79 -1.62
C SER A 334 -9.86 1.30 -2.98
N TYR A 335 -11.17 1.17 -3.17
CA TYR A 335 -11.74 0.77 -4.46
C TYR A 335 -11.45 1.80 -5.55
N SER A 336 -11.50 3.10 -5.23
CA SER A 336 -11.20 4.17 -6.19
C SER A 336 -9.71 4.36 -6.52
N GLN A 337 -8.81 3.83 -5.70
CA GLN A 337 -7.36 4.06 -5.82
C GLN A 337 -6.80 3.73 -7.22
N PRO A 338 -7.16 2.61 -7.89
CA PRO A 338 -6.68 2.33 -9.24
C PRO A 338 -7.09 3.38 -10.27
N VAL A 339 -8.23 4.05 -10.07
CA VAL A 339 -8.75 5.09 -10.97
C VAL A 339 -8.08 6.44 -10.69
N ASN A 340 -7.73 6.72 -9.43
CA ASN A 340 -7.00 7.93 -9.06
C ASN A 340 -5.61 7.99 -9.72
N LEU A 341 -5.00 6.84 -10.04
CA LEU A 341 -3.74 6.77 -10.80
C LEU A 341 -3.90 7.23 -12.26
N LEU A 342 -5.11 7.25 -12.82
CA LEU A 342 -5.36 7.57 -14.22
C LEU A 342 -5.67 9.04 -14.45
N SER A 343 -6.12 9.78 -13.44
CA SER A 343 -6.20 11.24 -13.51
C SER A 343 -6.33 11.84 -12.12
N SER A 344 -5.64 12.96 -11.87
CA SER A 344 -5.86 13.83 -10.70
C SER A 344 -7.21 14.55 -10.71
N SER A 345 -8.04 14.37 -11.75
CA SER A 345 -9.32 15.06 -11.87
C SER A 345 -10.37 14.48 -10.90
N ALA A 346 -10.98 15.37 -10.09
CA ALA A 346 -11.99 15.04 -9.08
C ALA A 346 -13.30 14.42 -9.64
N ARG A 347 -13.42 14.21 -10.95
CA ARG A 347 -14.65 13.73 -11.62
C ARG A 347 -14.71 12.23 -11.84
N LEU A 348 -13.57 11.52 -11.84
CA LEU A 348 -13.55 10.06 -11.98
C LEU A 348 -14.04 9.30 -10.73
N PRO A 349 -13.74 9.74 -9.48
CA PRO A 349 -14.16 9.01 -8.29
C PRO A 349 -15.69 8.87 -8.14
N PRO A 350 -16.52 9.92 -8.34
CA PRO A 350 -17.99 9.79 -8.23
C PRO A 350 -18.59 8.81 -9.24
N GLY A 351 -18.09 8.79 -10.48
CA GLY A 351 -18.55 7.86 -11.50
C GLY A 351 -18.24 6.40 -11.14
N TYR A 352 -17.10 6.16 -10.51
CA TYR A 352 -16.70 4.84 -10.04
C TYR A 352 -17.52 4.39 -8.82
N VAL A 353 -17.84 5.29 -7.89
CA VAL A 353 -18.77 5.02 -6.78
C VAL A 353 -20.17 4.66 -7.30
N LEU A 354 -20.69 5.41 -8.28
CA LEU A 354 -21.97 5.09 -8.91
C LEU A 354 -21.95 3.70 -9.55
N LEU A 355 -20.85 3.33 -10.22
CA LEU A 355 -20.67 1.99 -10.77
C LEU A 355 -20.76 0.92 -9.67
N THR A 356 -20.11 1.12 -8.52
CA THR A 356 -20.19 0.21 -7.37
C THR A 356 -21.62 0.04 -6.87
N VAL A 357 -22.39 1.14 -6.74
CA VAL A 357 -23.80 1.09 -6.33
C VAL A 357 -24.62 0.28 -7.33
N VAL A 358 -24.42 0.49 -8.64
CA VAL A 358 -25.07 -0.31 -9.69
C VAL A 358 -24.70 -1.78 -9.56
N MET A 359 -23.44 -2.10 -9.31
CA MET A 359 -22.96 -3.48 -9.13
C MET A 359 -23.60 -4.15 -7.91
N LEU A 360 -23.76 -3.43 -6.79
CA LEU A 360 -24.48 -3.93 -5.61
C LEU A 360 -25.97 -4.19 -5.90
N ALA A 361 -26.63 -3.29 -6.64
CA ALA A 361 -28.02 -3.48 -7.06
C ALA A 361 -28.17 -4.72 -7.97
N LEU A 362 -27.23 -4.93 -8.91
CA LEU A 362 -27.18 -6.12 -9.75
C LEU A 362 -26.94 -7.39 -8.93
N ALA A 363 -26.07 -7.35 -7.93
CA ALA A 363 -25.85 -8.46 -7.01
C ALA A 363 -27.15 -8.83 -6.27
N GLY A 364 -27.88 -7.83 -5.77
CA GLY A 364 -29.19 -8.01 -5.12
C GLY A 364 -30.22 -8.65 -6.05
N LEU A 365 -30.33 -8.18 -7.30
CA LEU A 365 -31.19 -8.78 -8.32
C LEU A 365 -30.82 -10.24 -8.60
N GLY A 366 -29.51 -10.53 -8.71
CA GLY A 366 -28.99 -11.88 -8.90
C GLY A 366 -29.34 -12.80 -7.75
N ALA A 367 -29.23 -12.32 -6.51
CA ALA A 367 -29.65 -13.05 -5.32
C ALA A 367 -31.15 -13.36 -5.34
N VAL A 368 -32.03 -12.37 -5.57
CA VAL A 368 -33.48 -12.59 -5.68
C VAL A 368 -33.80 -13.63 -6.77
N ARG A 369 -33.12 -13.57 -7.91
CA ARG A 369 -33.35 -14.50 -9.01
C ARG A 369 -32.95 -15.93 -8.67
N LEU A 370 -31.77 -16.10 -8.08
CA LEU A 370 -31.26 -17.39 -7.64
C LEU A 370 -32.14 -17.97 -6.54
N TRP A 371 -32.62 -17.14 -5.62
CA TRP A 371 -33.58 -17.52 -4.57
C TRP A 371 -34.89 -18.06 -5.15
N ARG A 372 -35.48 -17.37 -6.14
CA ARG A 372 -36.71 -17.82 -6.81
C ARG A 372 -36.56 -19.14 -7.55
N ARG A 373 -35.37 -19.43 -8.08
CA ARG A 373 -35.11 -20.65 -8.86
C ARG A 373 -34.74 -21.85 -7.98
N ASN A 374 -33.90 -21.61 -6.98
CA ASN A 374 -33.38 -22.65 -6.09
C ASN A 374 -33.02 -22.00 -4.75
N ARG A 375 -33.97 -21.98 -3.81
CA ARG A 375 -33.78 -21.34 -2.50
C ARG A 375 -32.46 -21.73 -1.79
N PRO A 376 -32.05 -23.02 -1.72
CA PRO A 376 -30.74 -23.42 -1.22
C PRO A 376 -29.55 -22.71 -1.87
N ALA A 377 -29.62 -22.49 -3.19
CA ALA A 377 -28.49 -22.03 -3.98
C ALA A 377 -28.12 -20.58 -3.70
N VAL A 378 -29.07 -19.74 -3.26
CA VAL A 378 -28.77 -18.33 -2.95
C VAL A 378 -27.94 -18.18 -1.68
N TRP A 379 -28.17 -19.07 -0.70
CA TRP A 379 -27.54 -18.97 0.61
C TRP A 379 -26.03 -19.15 0.51
N LEU A 380 -25.54 -20.00 -0.39
CA LEU A 380 -24.10 -20.24 -0.50
C LEU A 380 -23.29 -18.97 -0.85
N PRO A 381 -23.49 -18.32 -2.00
CA PRO A 381 -22.77 -17.10 -2.32
C PRO A 381 -23.07 -15.97 -1.32
N LEU A 382 -24.27 -15.91 -0.73
CA LEU A 382 -24.59 -14.93 0.31
C LEU A 382 -23.76 -15.13 1.57
N LEU A 383 -23.58 -16.38 2.00
CA LEU A 383 -22.76 -16.73 3.15
C LEU A 383 -21.29 -16.36 2.92
N PHE A 384 -20.75 -16.59 1.72
CA PHE A 384 -19.38 -16.16 1.40
C PHE A 384 -19.22 -14.64 1.51
N VAL A 385 -20.10 -13.87 0.87
CA VAL A 385 -20.06 -12.39 0.95
C VAL A 385 -20.24 -11.93 2.39
N ALA A 386 -21.25 -12.44 3.11
CA ALA A 386 -21.52 -12.06 4.49
C ALA A 386 -20.36 -12.40 5.42
N SER A 387 -19.74 -13.58 5.27
CA SER A 387 -18.59 -14.00 6.08
C SER A 387 -17.35 -13.14 5.85
N ALA A 388 -17.08 -12.75 4.60
CA ALA A 388 -15.99 -11.86 4.26
C ALA A 388 -16.22 -10.47 4.86
N THR A 389 -17.42 -9.90 4.67
CA THR A 389 -17.80 -8.61 5.25
C THR A 389 -17.76 -8.64 6.78
N PHE A 390 -18.23 -9.71 7.40
CA PHE A 390 -18.20 -9.87 8.85
C PHE A 390 -16.77 -9.88 9.39
N LEU A 391 -15.84 -10.62 8.78
CA LEU A 391 -14.44 -10.60 9.20
C LEU A 391 -13.79 -9.24 9.06
N VAL A 392 -14.09 -8.51 7.98
CA VAL A 392 -13.61 -7.14 7.80
C VAL A 392 -14.17 -6.25 8.90
N PHE A 393 -15.46 -6.35 9.21
CA PHE A 393 -16.07 -5.56 10.27
C PHE A 393 -15.47 -5.87 11.64
N VAL A 394 -15.33 -7.15 12.01
CA VAL A 394 -14.67 -7.57 13.26
C VAL A 394 -13.26 -7.02 13.34
N ARG A 395 -12.49 -7.10 12.25
CA ARG A 395 -11.12 -6.54 12.22
C ARG A 395 -11.11 -5.02 12.44
N ASN A 396 -12.03 -4.27 11.85
CA ASN A 396 -12.03 -2.80 11.96
C ASN A 396 -12.64 -2.30 13.25
N PHE A 397 -13.62 -3.01 13.81
CA PHE A 397 -14.13 -2.72 15.15
C PHE A 397 -12.99 -2.76 16.17
N ASN A 398 -12.05 -3.70 15.98
CA ASN A 398 -10.88 -3.85 16.82
C ASN A 398 -9.81 -2.75 16.62
N ALA A 399 -9.78 -2.10 15.45
CA ALA A 399 -8.77 -1.09 15.12
C ALA A 399 -9.05 0.27 15.77
N ILE A 400 -10.19 0.46 16.44
CA ILE A 400 -10.54 1.70 17.13
C ILE A 400 -9.98 1.74 18.57
N GLU A 401 -9.87 0.59 19.25
CA GLU A 401 -9.48 0.55 20.67
C GLU A 401 -8.02 0.17 20.93
N PHE A 402 -7.33 -0.49 20.00
CA PHE A 402 -5.98 -1.02 20.24
C PHE A 402 -4.97 -0.44 19.25
N THR A 403 -4.28 0.62 19.68
CA THR A 403 -2.92 0.89 19.21
C THR A 403 -2.02 -0.18 19.81
N THR A 404 -1.38 -0.97 18.96
CA THR A 404 -0.11 -1.62 19.35
C THR A 404 1.01 -0.79 18.75
N ASP A 405 2.22 -0.91 19.26
CA ASP A 405 3.41 -0.20 18.75
C ASP A 405 3.63 -0.36 17.22
N TYR A 406 3.00 -1.34 16.57
CA TYR A 406 3.19 -1.69 15.16
C TYR A 406 1.90 -1.78 14.33
N SER A 407 0.72 -1.60 14.93
CA SER A 407 -0.56 -1.54 14.22
C SER A 407 -1.18 -0.19 14.53
N THR A 408 -0.91 0.78 13.66
CA THR A 408 -1.57 2.09 13.72
C THR A 408 -3.08 1.88 13.59
N THR A 409 -3.81 2.48 14.51
CA THR A 409 -5.27 2.46 14.69
C THR A 409 -5.95 3.07 13.48
N PHE A 410 -6.18 2.24 12.45
CA PHE A 410 -6.99 2.64 11.33
C PHE A 410 -7.97 1.57 10.94
N ILE A 411 -9.18 2.03 10.68
CA ILE A 411 -10.10 1.33 9.83
C ILE A 411 -9.45 1.26 8.45
N PHE A 412 -8.93 0.08 8.13
CA PHE A 412 -8.19 -0.20 6.90
C PHE A 412 -8.92 -1.33 6.20
N THR A 413 -9.63 -1.05 5.13
CA THR A 413 -10.52 -2.00 4.45
C THR A 413 -10.13 -2.18 2.98
N PRO A 414 -8.84 -2.41 2.66
CA PRO A 414 -8.45 -2.71 1.30
C PRO A 414 -9.28 -3.88 0.77
N LEU A 415 -9.67 -3.81 -0.50
CA LEU A 415 -10.51 -4.84 -1.12
C LEU A 415 -9.92 -6.25 -0.97
N ARG A 416 -8.59 -6.38 -0.82
CA ARG A 416 -7.91 -7.65 -0.55
C ARG A 416 -8.47 -8.40 0.67
N TYR A 417 -9.01 -7.71 1.67
CA TYR A 417 -9.63 -8.40 2.81
C TYR A 417 -10.96 -9.07 2.47
N PHE A 418 -11.62 -8.65 1.39
CA PHE A 418 -12.83 -9.26 0.87
C PHE A 418 -12.57 -10.39 -0.12
N VAL A 419 -11.30 -10.81 -0.35
CA VAL A 419 -10.92 -11.85 -1.32
C VAL A 419 -11.75 -13.13 -1.18
N THR A 420 -12.14 -13.51 0.05
CA THR A 420 -13.00 -14.69 0.28
C THR A 420 -14.46 -14.50 -0.17
N GLY A 421 -14.91 -13.26 -0.37
CA GLY A 421 -16.23 -12.93 -0.90
C GLY A 421 -16.26 -12.63 -2.40
N LEU A 422 -15.13 -12.25 -3.01
CA LEU A 422 -15.08 -11.76 -4.40
C LEU A 422 -15.62 -12.75 -5.44
N PRO A 423 -15.27 -14.06 -5.43
CA PRO A 423 -15.83 -15.03 -6.37
C PRO A 423 -17.37 -15.12 -6.29
N ALA A 424 -17.92 -15.04 -5.08
CA ALA A 424 -19.36 -15.11 -4.83
C ALA A 424 -20.08 -13.81 -5.24
N ALA A 425 -19.47 -12.65 -4.99
CA ALA A 425 -19.97 -11.36 -5.45
C ALA A 425 -20.04 -11.30 -6.97
N ALA A 426 -18.96 -11.70 -7.68
CA ALA A 426 -18.92 -11.76 -9.14
C ALA A 426 -20.03 -12.67 -9.70
N LEU A 427 -20.30 -13.81 -9.06
CA LEU A 427 -21.41 -14.70 -9.41
C LEU A 427 -22.77 -14.00 -9.28
N PHE A 428 -23.04 -13.30 -8.17
CA PHE A 428 -24.31 -12.62 -7.99
C PHE A 428 -24.53 -11.52 -9.02
N ILE A 429 -23.53 -10.67 -9.23
CA ILE A 429 -23.59 -9.58 -10.19
C ILE A 429 -23.85 -10.14 -11.59
N ALA A 430 -23.13 -11.20 -11.98
CA ALA A 430 -23.30 -11.81 -13.30
C ALA A 430 -24.68 -12.44 -13.50
N ILE A 431 -25.23 -13.10 -12.49
CA ILE A 431 -26.59 -13.66 -12.55
C ILE A 431 -27.61 -12.53 -12.68
N GLY A 432 -27.51 -11.48 -11.85
CA GLY A 432 -28.43 -10.34 -11.90
C GLY A 432 -28.36 -9.60 -13.22
N LEU A 433 -27.15 -9.33 -13.71
CA LEU A 433 -26.93 -8.69 -15.00
C LEU A 433 -27.54 -9.53 -16.13
N SER A 434 -27.44 -10.86 -16.10
CA SER A 434 -27.97 -11.76 -17.13
C SER A 434 -29.50 -11.76 -17.28
N GLU A 435 -30.23 -11.13 -16.36
CA GLU A 435 -31.68 -10.95 -16.45
C GLU A 435 -32.08 -9.65 -17.15
N ILE A 436 -31.13 -8.74 -17.39
CA ILE A 436 -31.35 -7.50 -18.13
C ILE A 436 -31.28 -7.78 -19.63
N ARG A 437 -32.22 -7.25 -20.42
CA ARG A 437 -32.29 -7.50 -21.88
C ARG A 437 -31.00 -7.12 -22.62
N PHE A 438 -30.30 -6.10 -22.13
CA PHE A 438 -29.04 -5.59 -22.69
C PHE A 438 -27.80 -6.05 -21.91
N ALA A 439 -27.92 -7.11 -21.10
CA ALA A 439 -26.85 -7.65 -20.26
C ALA A 439 -25.52 -7.83 -20.98
N SER A 440 -25.56 -8.38 -22.20
CA SER A 440 -24.36 -8.64 -22.99
C SER A 440 -23.65 -7.35 -23.40
N TRP A 441 -24.41 -6.30 -23.73
CA TRP A 441 -23.86 -4.99 -24.06
C TRP A 441 -23.28 -4.30 -22.83
N ILE A 442 -24.00 -4.32 -21.70
CA ILE A 442 -23.50 -3.74 -20.44
C ILE A 442 -22.25 -4.47 -19.98
N ALA A 443 -22.26 -5.81 -19.99
CA ALA A 443 -21.10 -6.59 -19.60
C ALA A 443 -19.90 -6.38 -20.53
N ALA A 444 -20.12 -6.34 -21.84
CA ALA A 444 -19.07 -6.01 -22.80
C ALA A 444 -18.53 -4.59 -22.55
N GLY A 445 -19.40 -3.62 -22.30
CA GLY A 445 -19.02 -2.25 -21.94
C GLY A 445 -18.18 -2.19 -20.65
N LEU A 446 -18.63 -2.85 -19.57
CA LEU A 446 -17.89 -2.90 -18.30
C LEU A 446 -16.54 -3.59 -18.44
N THR A 447 -16.50 -4.72 -19.15
CA THR A 447 -15.26 -5.47 -19.42
C THR A 447 -14.30 -4.63 -20.25
N THR A 448 -14.81 -3.95 -21.27
CA THR A 448 -14.01 -3.07 -22.14
C THR A 448 -13.51 -1.87 -21.34
N LEU A 449 -14.34 -1.25 -20.52
CA LEU A 449 -13.94 -0.16 -19.63
C LEU A 449 -12.81 -0.61 -18.70
N TYR A 450 -12.95 -1.74 -18.01
CA TYR A 450 -11.89 -2.26 -17.15
C TYR A 450 -10.62 -2.60 -17.92
N ALA A 451 -10.72 -3.21 -19.10
CA ALA A 451 -9.57 -3.46 -19.96
C ALA A 451 -8.89 -2.17 -20.42
N VAL A 452 -9.65 -1.11 -20.72
CA VAL A 452 -9.11 0.22 -21.09
C VAL A 452 -8.44 0.87 -19.88
N LEU A 453 -9.06 0.84 -18.69
CA LEU A 453 -8.44 1.37 -17.47
C LEU A 453 -7.13 0.64 -17.15
N LEU A 454 -7.09 -0.68 -17.32
CA LEU A 454 -5.87 -1.48 -17.19
C LEU A 454 -4.82 -1.11 -18.24
N LEU A 455 -5.23 -0.97 -19.51
CA LEU A 455 -4.33 -0.57 -20.59
C LEU A 455 -3.75 0.83 -20.36
N LEU A 456 -4.58 1.80 -19.96
CA LEU A 456 -4.12 3.14 -19.61
C LEU A 456 -3.18 3.08 -18.40
N GLY A 457 -3.48 2.25 -17.40
CA GLY A 457 -2.60 2.02 -16.26
C GLY A 457 -1.23 1.48 -16.70
N ILE A 458 -1.21 0.53 -17.64
CA ILE A 458 0.01 0.00 -18.26
C ILE A 458 0.77 1.07 -19.04
N LEU A 459 0.07 1.86 -19.87
CA LEU A 459 0.68 2.90 -20.69
C LEU A 459 1.23 4.06 -19.86
N ASN A 460 0.64 4.30 -18.68
CA ASN A 460 1.08 5.27 -17.69
C ASN A 460 2.07 4.70 -16.68
N LEU A 461 2.47 3.43 -16.80
CA LEU A 461 3.56 2.92 -15.96
C LEU A 461 4.81 3.78 -16.26
N PRO A 462 5.51 4.27 -15.23
CA PRO A 462 6.75 4.99 -15.43
C PRO A 462 7.66 4.16 -16.33
N LYS A 463 8.04 4.72 -17.49
CA LYS A 463 9.03 4.08 -18.34
C LYS A 463 10.34 4.13 -17.58
N TYR A 464 10.89 2.96 -17.29
CA TYR A 464 12.24 2.88 -16.75
C TYR A 464 13.19 3.45 -17.80
N VAL A 465 13.93 4.47 -17.41
CA VAL A 465 15.00 5.04 -18.22
C VAL A 465 16.21 4.18 -17.91
N GLU A 466 16.71 3.46 -18.92
CA GLU A 466 18.01 2.79 -18.81
C GLU A 466 19.06 3.84 -18.43
N PRO A 467 20.03 3.52 -17.55
CA PRO A 467 21.07 4.47 -17.21
C PRO A 467 21.75 4.94 -18.51
N PRO A 468 21.96 6.24 -18.70
CA PRO A 468 22.70 6.70 -19.87
C PRO A 468 24.07 6.02 -19.89
N GLU A 469 24.39 5.35 -20.99
CA GLU A 469 25.71 4.75 -21.19
C GLU A 469 26.73 5.89 -21.25
N VAL A 470 27.63 5.96 -20.27
CA VAL A 470 28.65 7.02 -20.20
C VAL A 470 29.75 6.69 -21.22
N ASP A 471 29.88 7.53 -22.24
CA ASP A 471 30.98 7.43 -23.21
C ASP A 471 32.31 7.86 -22.54
N LEU A 472 33.08 6.87 -22.07
CA LEU A 472 34.37 7.08 -21.40
C LEU A 472 35.37 7.90 -22.25
N GLN A 473 35.33 7.79 -23.59
CA GLN A 473 36.22 8.57 -24.46
C GLN A 473 35.81 10.03 -24.60
N ARG A 474 34.53 10.34 -24.35
CA ARG A 474 34.05 11.71 -24.21
C ARG A 474 34.46 12.29 -22.87
N VAL A 475 34.29 11.51 -21.79
CA VAL A 475 34.69 11.91 -20.43
C VAL A 475 36.19 12.22 -20.37
N GLU A 476 37.05 11.36 -20.93
CA GLU A 476 38.52 11.59 -20.93
C GLU A 476 38.93 12.90 -21.64
N ARG A 477 38.19 13.33 -22.66
CA ARG A 477 38.41 14.62 -23.34
C ARG A 477 37.85 15.81 -22.55
N GLU A 478 36.73 15.64 -21.84
CA GLU A 478 36.16 16.68 -20.98
C GLU A 478 37.01 16.87 -19.70
N LEU A 479 37.57 15.79 -19.13
CA LEU A 479 38.43 15.77 -17.94
C LEU A 479 39.68 16.65 -18.04
N LEU A 480 40.23 16.87 -19.24
CA LEU A 480 41.41 17.73 -19.46
C LEU A 480 41.16 19.23 -19.21
N SER A 481 39.90 19.64 -19.03
CA SER A 481 39.48 21.04 -18.85
C SER A 481 38.88 21.35 -17.47
N LEU A 482 38.85 20.35 -16.57
CA LEU A 482 38.10 20.42 -15.31
C LEU A 482 39.02 20.59 -14.09
N GLU A 483 38.46 21.12 -13.00
CA GLU A 483 39.16 21.23 -11.72
C GLU A 483 39.31 19.83 -11.10
N THR A 484 40.55 19.41 -10.83
CA THR A 484 40.85 18.14 -10.17
C THR A 484 40.71 18.29 -8.65
N SER A 485 39.91 17.43 -8.02
CA SER A 485 39.68 17.48 -6.57
C SER A 485 40.60 16.55 -5.78
N ALA A 486 40.71 16.80 -4.47
CA ALA A 486 41.56 16.06 -3.54
C ALA A 486 40.96 14.72 -3.10
N ASN A 487 41.85 13.74 -2.85
CA ASN A 487 41.53 12.38 -2.44
C ASN A 487 40.59 12.32 -1.22
N ALA A 488 39.43 11.73 -1.42
CA ALA A 488 38.63 11.16 -0.34
C ALA A 488 39.17 9.77 0.04
N ASP A 489 38.85 9.34 1.25
CA ASP A 489 39.05 7.96 1.73
C ASP A 489 38.57 6.95 0.66
N PRO A 490 39.35 5.90 0.34
CA PRO A 490 38.97 4.89 -0.66
C PRO A 490 37.65 4.16 -0.36
N GLU A 491 37.09 4.26 0.84
CA GLU A 491 35.75 3.76 1.16
C GLU A 491 34.61 4.54 0.48
N PHE A 492 34.87 5.75 -0.03
CA PHE A 492 33.89 6.57 -0.75
C PHE A 492 34.24 6.68 -2.24
N PRO A 493 33.24 7.02 -3.10
CA PRO A 493 33.56 7.39 -4.46
C PRO A 493 34.51 8.60 -4.51
N GLN A 494 35.49 8.58 -5.39
CA GLN A 494 36.43 9.67 -5.59
C GLN A 494 35.89 10.66 -6.61
N ILE A 495 36.07 11.96 -6.36
CA ILE A 495 35.73 12.99 -7.33
C ILE A 495 36.95 13.26 -8.20
N ILE A 496 36.91 12.77 -9.44
CA ILE A 496 37.99 13.00 -10.41
C ILE A 496 37.95 14.46 -10.87
N ALA A 497 36.75 14.94 -11.16
CA ALA A 497 36.55 16.27 -11.73
C ALA A 497 35.15 16.82 -11.44
N TYR A 498 35.03 18.14 -11.45
CA TYR A 498 33.74 18.81 -11.43
C TYR A 498 33.77 20.12 -12.23
N HIS A 499 32.58 20.58 -12.60
CA HIS A 499 32.33 21.91 -13.13
C HIS A 499 31.16 22.55 -12.40
N LEU A 500 31.34 23.80 -11.99
CA LEU A 500 30.31 24.61 -11.34
C LEU A 500 29.98 25.80 -12.21
N THR A 501 28.71 25.94 -12.58
CA THR A 501 28.20 27.12 -13.28
C THR A 501 27.11 27.76 -12.42
N MET A 502 27.30 29.03 -12.09
CA MET A 502 26.28 29.81 -11.39
C MET A 502 25.27 30.31 -12.44
N HIS A 503 23.98 30.19 -12.16
CA HIS A 503 22.90 30.70 -13.02
C HIS A 503 22.05 31.71 -12.22
N PRO A 504 22.49 32.99 -12.12
CA PRO A 504 21.77 34.00 -11.34
C PRO A 504 20.38 34.34 -11.86
N ASP A 505 20.10 34.10 -13.14
CA ASP A 505 18.77 34.25 -13.74
C ASP A 505 17.79 33.18 -13.26
N GLN A 506 18.28 31.96 -13.01
CA GLN A 506 17.50 30.83 -12.50
C GLN A 506 17.60 30.65 -10.98
N GLN A 507 18.44 31.45 -10.31
CA GLN A 507 18.74 31.33 -8.88
C GLN A 507 19.20 29.91 -8.50
N ALA A 508 20.11 29.35 -9.30
CA ALA A 508 20.55 27.97 -9.17
C ALA A 508 22.05 27.81 -9.46
N ILE A 509 22.59 26.68 -9.00
CA ILE A 509 23.94 26.23 -9.29
C ILE A 509 23.85 24.97 -10.14
N GLU A 510 24.43 24.99 -11.33
CA GLU A 510 24.67 23.79 -12.11
C GLU A 510 25.96 23.12 -11.64
N LEU A 511 25.85 21.86 -11.21
CA LEU A 511 26.99 21.03 -10.86
C LEU A 511 27.06 19.85 -11.83
N ASN A 512 28.15 19.77 -12.58
CA ASN A 512 28.52 18.61 -13.38
C ASN A 512 29.67 17.90 -12.67
N LEU A 513 29.41 16.73 -12.10
CA LEU A 513 30.34 15.98 -11.25
C LEU A 513 30.73 14.66 -11.92
N TYR A 514 32.01 14.33 -11.93
CA TYR A 514 32.53 13.03 -12.38
C TYR A 514 33.14 12.31 -11.19
N SER A 515 32.53 11.18 -10.83
CA SER A 515 32.93 10.39 -9.68
C SER A 515 33.37 8.99 -10.12
N GLU A 516 34.35 8.42 -9.44
CA GLU A 516 34.89 7.09 -9.73
C GLU A 516 34.87 6.20 -8.49
N ALA A 517 34.55 4.93 -8.68
CA ALA A 517 34.79 3.92 -7.65
C ALA A 517 36.20 3.33 -7.82
N VAL A 518 37.11 3.67 -6.91
CA VAL A 518 38.48 3.09 -6.92
C VAL A 518 38.48 1.62 -6.48
N GLN A 519 37.42 1.20 -5.79
CA GLN A 519 37.15 -0.18 -5.41
C GLN A 519 35.64 -0.42 -5.39
N PRO A 520 35.17 -1.69 -5.44
CA PRO A 520 33.76 -2.00 -5.27
C PRO A 520 33.22 -1.45 -3.95
N LEU A 521 32.10 -0.74 -4.02
CA LEU A 521 31.48 -0.08 -2.86
C LEU A 521 30.46 -1.01 -2.20
N SER A 522 30.44 -1.08 -0.87
CA SER A 522 29.49 -1.93 -0.13
C SER A 522 28.12 -1.28 0.11
N SER A 523 28.04 0.04 -0.07
CA SER A 523 26.87 0.86 0.28
C SER A 523 26.46 1.78 -0.87
N ASN A 524 25.19 2.17 -0.86
CA ASN A 524 24.72 3.24 -1.72
C ASN A 524 25.06 4.60 -1.07
N TYR A 525 25.59 5.50 -1.87
CA TYR A 525 25.99 6.84 -1.47
C TYR A 525 25.19 7.87 -2.27
N ALA A 526 24.71 8.89 -1.56
CA ALA A 526 24.18 10.12 -2.11
C ALA A 526 25.25 11.21 -2.06
N ILE A 527 25.17 12.15 -2.99
CA ILE A 527 25.93 13.38 -2.97
C ILE A 527 25.14 14.37 -2.12
N ARG A 528 25.74 14.91 -1.07
CA ARG A 528 25.21 16.00 -0.26
C ARG A 528 26.03 17.25 -0.50
N ILE A 529 25.41 18.25 -1.11
CA ILE A 529 25.96 19.58 -1.27
C ILE A 529 25.56 20.43 -0.06
N GLU A 530 26.53 21.08 0.55
CA GLU A 530 26.37 22.00 1.67
C GLU A 530 26.90 23.38 1.28
N ILE A 531 26.04 24.40 1.33
CA ILE A 531 26.42 25.79 1.08
C ILE A 531 26.34 26.55 2.40
N VAL A 532 27.45 27.13 2.85
CA VAL A 532 27.48 27.87 4.12
C VAL A 532 27.30 29.35 3.84
N GLY A 533 26.15 29.89 4.23
CA GLY A 533 25.82 31.32 4.16
C GLY A 533 26.67 32.17 5.11
N ALA A 534 26.62 33.50 4.93
CA ALA A 534 27.45 34.43 5.70
C ALA A 534 27.15 34.39 7.22
N ASN A 535 25.92 34.04 7.60
CA ASN A 535 25.47 33.93 8.97
C ASN A 535 25.77 32.56 9.60
N GLY A 536 26.46 31.66 8.89
CA GLY A 536 26.70 30.28 9.29
C GLY A 536 25.53 29.32 8.99
N ASN A 537 24.42 29.84 8.48
CA ASN A 537 23.29 29.03 8.02
C ASN A 537 23.71 28.15 6.85
N THR A 538 23.45 26.85 6.95
CA THR A 538 23.85 25.88 5.92
C THR A 538 22.65 25.43 5.11
N MET A 539 22.68 25.66 3.80
CA MET A 539 21.75 25.05 2.86
C MET A 539 22.25 23.65 2.51
N ARG A 540 21.35 22.68 2.44
CA ARG A 540 21.68 21.30 2.05
C ARG A 540 20.84 20.83 0.87
N CYS A 541 21.48 20.19 -0.09
CA CYS A 541 20.85 19.50 -1.20
C CYS A 541 21.50 18.12 -1.34
N GLN A 542 20.75 17.05 -1.14
CA GLN A 542 21.18 15.67 -1.21
C GLN A 542 20.46 14.94 -2.34
N PHE A 543 21.21 14.31 -3.23
CA PHE A 543 20.69 13.59 -4.40
C PHE A 543 21.54 12.35 -4.69
N LEU A 544 20.99 11.40 -5.44
CA LEU A 544 21.73 10.19 -5.81
C LEU A 544 22.53 10.46 -7.09
N PRO A 545 23.77 9.94 -7.20
CA PRO A 545 24.51 9.94 -8.45
C PRO A 545 23.71 9.35 -9.60
N ALA A 546 23.89 9.90 -10.81
CA ALA A 546 23.13 9.51 -12.00
C ALA A 546 21.60 9.43 -11.73
N GLU A 547 21.07 10.32 -10.89
CA GLU A 547 19.66 10.37 -10.47
C GLU A 547 19.17 9.07 -9.78
N GLY A 548 20.09 8.26 -9.27
CA GLY A 548 19.79 6.95 -8.69
C GLY A 548 19.58 5.85 -9.74
N ALA A 549 19.74 6.16 -11.03
CA ALA A 549 19.65 5.17 -12.10
C ALA A 549 20.77 4.13 -12.01
N TYR A 550 21.97 4.52 -11.53
CA TYR A 550 23.08 3.60 -11.30
C TYR A 550 23.62 3.70 -9.86
N PRO A 551 23.08 2.90 -8.93
CA PRO A 551 23.46 2.99 -7.53
C PRO A 551 24.93 2.67 -7.27
N SER A 552 25.57 3.42 -6.37
CA SER A 552 27.01 3.32 -6.14
C SER A 552 27.48 1.97 -5.63
N ALA A 553 26.64 1.20 -4.92
CA ALA A 553 26.99 -0.16 -4.48
C ALA A 553 27.27 -1.13 -5.65
N TYR A 554 26.94 -0.73 -6.89
CA TYR A 554 27.16 -1.51 -8.10
C TYR A 554 28.21 -0.92 -9.04
N TRP A 555 28.86 0.16 -8.63
CA TRP A 555 30.00 0.69 -9.37
C TRP A 555 31.14 -0.32 -9.27
N LYS A 556 31.69 -0.69 -10.42
CA LYS A 556 32.90 -1.49 -10.50
C LYS A 556 34.09 -0.58 -10.26
N GLN A 557 35.21 -1.23 -9.94
CA GLN A 557 36.48 -0.54 -9.94
C GLN A 557 36.70 0.17 -11.30
N ASP A 558 37.11 1.42 -11.23
CA ASP A 558 37.39 2.33 -12.34
C ASP A 558 36.14 2.79 -13.15
N ASP A 559 34.93 2.49 -12.67
CA ASP A 559 33.71 3.04 -13.29
C ASP A 559 33.61 4.54 -13.00
N ILE A 560 33.54 5.35 -14.06
CA ILE A 560 33.32 6.80 -13.96
C ILE A 560 31.84 7.12 -14.20
N VAL A 561 31.22 7.75 -13.21
CA VAL A 561 29.82 8.15 -13.23
C VAL A 561 29.69 9.67 -13.24
N GLN A 562 29.03 10.17 -14.27
CA GLN A 562 28.67 11.58 -14.40
C GLN A 562 27.35 11.85 -13.68
N THR A 563 27.32 12.94 -12.91
CA THR A 563 26.11 13.46 -12.27
C THR A 563 25.96 14.93 -12.61
N ASN A 564 24.89 15.27 -13.31
CA ASN A 564 24.57 16.65 -13.68
C ASN A 564 23.33 17.06 -12.90
N VAL A 565 23.40 18.14 -12.14
CA VAL A 565 22.28 18.60 -11.31
C VAL A 565 22.17 20.11 -11.32
N MET A 566 20.93 20.60 -11.35
CA MET A 566 20.59 21.99 -11.09
C MET A 566 20.12 22.11 -9.63
N ILE A 567 20.89 22.81 -8.81
CA ILE A 567 20.67 22.99 -7.38
C ILE A 567 20.05 24.37 -7.16
N PRO A 568 18.73 24.48 -6.93
CA PRO A 568 18.10 25.75 -6.62
C PRO A 568 18.51 26.25 -5.23
N ILE A 569 18.62 27.56 -5.08
CA ILE A 569 19.01 28.20 -3.82
C ILE A 569 17.77 28.36 -2.92
N CYS A 570 17.57 27.43 -1.98
CA CYS A 570 16.44 27.42 -1.05
C CYS A 570 16.82 27.73 0.40
N GLY A 571 17.30 28.95 0.61
CA GLY A 571 17.69 29.48 1.92
C GLY A 571 17.99 30.97 1.83
N GLU A 572 18.89 31.45 2.67
CA GLU A 572 19.38 32.83 2.58
C GLU A 572 20.05 33.11 1.23
N ASN A 573 20.01 34.38 0.81
CA ASN A 573 20.75 34.83 -0.36
C ASN A 573 22.24 34.55 -0.18
N LEU A 574 22.86 33.98 -1.19
CA LEU A 574 24.28 33.70 -1.24
C LEU A 574 25.01 34.90 -1.85
N ILE A 575 26.13 35.25 -1.24
CA ILE A 575 27.02 36.30 -1.71
C ILE A 575 28.34 35.69 -2.22
N PRO A 576 29.07 36.41 -3.08
CA PRO A 576 30.39 35.96 -3.50
C PRO A 576 31.29 35.67 -2.29
N GLY A 577 31.97 34.52 -2.30
CA GLY A 577 32.82 34.05 -1.21
C GLY A 577 32.16 33.09 -0.21
N ASN A 578 30.88 32.73 -0.37
CA ASN A 578 30.31 31.61 0.38
C ASN A 578 30.94 30.28 -0.10
N PRO A 579 31.43 29.40 0.80
CA PRO A 579 32.02 28.13 0.40
C PRO A 579 30.97 27.09 0.04
N LEU A 580 31.31 26.25 -0.94
CA LEU A 580 30.54 25.09 -1.38
C LEU A 580 31.28 23.81 -0.97
N PHE A 581 30.60 22.92 -0.27
CA PHE A 581 31.13 21.62 0.13
C PHE A 581 30.30 20.48 -0.44
N LEU A 582 30.96 19.36 -0.68
CA LEU A 582 30.35 18.08 -1.01
C LEU A 582 30.69 17.05 0.07
N ARG A 583 29.71 16.24 0.45
CA ARG A 583 29.89 15.05 1.27
C ARG A 583 29.21 13.86 0.62
N TRP A 584 29.80 12.69 0.76
CA TRP A 584 29.12 11.42 0.47
C TRP A 584 28.28 11.02 1.67
N ALA A 585 27.00 10.74 1.48
CA ALA A 585 26.10 10.31 2.55
C ALA A 585 25.58 8.90 2.25
N SER A 586 25.70 7.97 3.20
CA SER A 586 25.07 6.66 3.17
C SER A 586 23.97 6.57 4.24
N THR A 587 23.33 5.40 4.37
CA THR A 587 22.45 5.13 5.53
C THR A 587 23.22 4.94 6.84
N GLU A 588 24.53 4.75 6.77
CA GLU A 588 25.39 4.42 7.93
C GLU A 588 26.21 5.63 8.40
N GLY A 589 26.42 6.63 7.54
CA GLY A 589 27.21 7.80 7.90
C GLY A 589 27.40 8.80 6.76
N VAL A 590 28.26 9.79 6.99
CA VAL A 590 28.58 10.85 6.03
C VAL A 590 30.10 11.05 6.01
N SER A 591 30.68 11.24 4.83
CA SER A 591 32.11 11.50 4.66
C SER A 591 32.51 12.87 5.20
N ASP A 592 33.82 13.10 5.26
CA ASP A 592 34.39 14.44 5.40
C ASP A 592 33.97 15.35 4.24
N ALA A 593 33.99 16.66 4.52
CA ALA A 593 33.64 17.69 3.55
C ALA A 593 34.76 17.89 2.52
N ILE A 594 34.40 17.81 1.25
CA ILE A 594 35.25 18.12 0.10
C ILE A 594 34.88 19.53 -0.35
N HIS A 595 35.84 20.45 -0.31
CA HIS A 595 35.63 21.83 -0.75
C HIS A 595 35.62 21.90 -2.28
N LEU A 596 34.47 22.28 -2.86
CA LEU A 596 34.29 22.39 -4.31
C LEU A 596 34.58 23.79 -4.86
N GLY A 597 34.79 24.79 -3.99
CA GLY A 597 35.03 26.16 -4.39
C GLY A 597 34.11 27.16 -3.71
N TRP A 598 33.98 28.32 -4.33
CA TRP A 598 33.28 29.47 -3.75
C TRP A 598 32.19 29.95 -4.70
N ILE A 599 31.11 30.48 -4.13
CA ILE A 599 30.13 31.28 -4.87
C ILE A 599 30.86 32.49 -5.46
N THR A 600 30.77 32.69 -6.76
CA THR A 600 31.45 33.79 -7.48
C THR A 600 30.51 34.96 -7.79
N GLU A 601 29.21 34.70 -7.83
CA GLU A 601 28.16 35.65 -8.19
C GLU A 601 27.03 35.60 -7.16
N PRO A 602 26.35 36.71 -6.85
CA PRO A 602 25.25 36.70 -5.90
C PRO A 602 24.09 35.84 -6.43
N LEU A 603 23.57 34.96 -5.58
CA LEU A 603 22.40 34.14 -5.88
C LEU A 603 21.33 34.40 -4.82
N MET A 604 20.14 34.74 -5.27
CA MET A 604 18.97 34.96 -4.42
C MET A 604 18.25 33.64 -4.15
N THR A 605 17.32 33.64 -3.21
CA THR A 605 16.41 32.50 -3.04
C THR A 605 15.62 32.26 -4.34
N ALA A 606 15.59 31.02 -4.82
CA ALA A 606 14.84 30.67 -6.04
C ALA A 606 13.33 30.76 -5.81
N GLU A 607 12.59 31.24 -6.82
CA GLU A 607 11.12 31.38 -6.73
C GLU A 607 10.40 30.04 -6.54
N ALA A 608 11.01 28.94 -7.01
CA ALA A 608 10.47 27.59 -6.85
C ALA A 608 10.60 27.04 -5.41
N CYS A 609 11.37 27.71 -4.54
CA CYS A 609 11.52 27.30 -3.14
C CYS A 609 10.23 27.48 -2.36
N PRO A 610 9.79 26.47 -1.60
CA PRO A 610 8.60 26.60 -0.78
C PRO A 610 8.82 27.69 0.27
N SER A 611 7.84 28.59 0.42
CA SER A 611 7.78 29.47 1.57
C SER A 611 7.51 28.63 2.82
N PHE A 612 8.32 28.82 3.86
CA PHE A 612 8.09 28.17 5.15
C PHE A 612 7.41 29.14 6.10
N LEU A 613 6.53 28.62 6.95
CA LEU A 613 5.92 29.37 8.05
C LEU A 613 6.86 29.43 9.27
N GLY A 614 7.83 28.53 9.35
CA GLY A 614 8.84 28.48 10.40
C GLY A 614 9.53 27.12 10.46
N ASP A 615 10.40 26.95 11.45
CA ASP A 615 11.05 25.67 11.73
C ASP A 615 11.12 25.34 13.22
N VAL A 616 11.20 24.04 13.52
CA VAL A 616 11.33 23.50 14.87
C VAL A 616 12.63 22.68 14.94
N ASP A 617 13.49 23.02 15.90
CA ASP A 617 14.77 22.38 16.21
C ASP A 617 15.72 22.29 15.01
N ASP A 618 15.63 23.24 14.06
CA ASP A 618 16.34 23.22 12.78
C ASP A 618 16.15 21.91 11.97
N SER A 619 15.21 21.06 12.37
CA SER A 619 15.05 19.68 11.88
C SER A 619 13.72 19.45 11.20
N LEU A 620 12.74 20.30 11.48
CA LEU A 620 11.41 20.27 10.91
C LEU A 620 11.05 21.65 10.37
N LYS A 621 10.59 21.75 9.12
CA LYS A 621 10.05 22.99 8.56
C LYS A 621 8.55 22.88 8.34
N VAL A 622 7.83 23.94 8.67
CA VAL A 622 6.38 24.02 8.44
C VAL A 622 6.16 24.64 7.07
N ILE A 623 5.63 23.86 6.13
CA ILE A 623 5.46 24.31 4.74
C ILE A 623 4.18 25.15 4.62
N ARG A 624 3.09 24.66 5.19
CA ARG A 624 1.75 25.23 4.96
C ARG A 624 0.79 24.86 6.07
N TYR A 625 -0.10 25.80 6.38
CA TYR A 625 -1.32 25.56 7.15
C TYR A 625 -2.49 25.20 6.23
N THR A 626 -3.25 24.16 6.60
CA THR A 626 -4.36 23.58 5.80
C THR A 626 -5.66 23.41 6.58
N GLY A 627 -5.74 23.90 7.82
CA GLY A 627 -6.97 23.81 8.61
C GLY A 627 -8.02 24.86 8.23
N PRO A 628 -9.24 24.80 8.82
CA PRO A 628 -10.29 25.79 8.61
C PRO A 628 -9.83 27.20 9.01
N LEU A 629 -10.28 28.22 8.28
CA LEU A 629 -10.06 29.63 8.64
C LEU A 629 -11.17 30.21 9.51
N GLN A 630 -12.30 29.50 9.62
CA GLN A 630 -13.43 29.85 10.46
C GLN A 630 -13.93 28.58 11.14
N SER A 631 -14.33 28.69 12.41
CA SER A 631 -14.91 27.58 13.16
C SER A 631 -15.97 28.09 14.13
N PRO A 632 -17.16 27.48 14.21
CA PRO A 632 -18.12 27.86 15.23
C PRO A 632 -17.63 27.46 16.63
N VAL A 633 -17.95 28.26 17.64
CA VAL A 633 -17.79 27.84 19.05
C VAL A 633 -18.65 26.60 19.34
N GLY A 634 -18.26 25.79 20.32
CA GLY A 634 -18.93 24.52 20.62
C GLY A 634 -18.70 23.39 19.61
N THR A 635 -17.80 23.59 18.64
CA THR A 635 -17.47 22.58 17.63
C THR A 635 -16.01 22.13 17.73
N LEU A 636 -15.70 21.03 17.04
CA LEU A 636 -14.35 20.54 16.93
C LEU A 636 -13.59 21.30 15.84
N TYR A 637 -12.58 22.04 16.24
CA TYR A 637 -11.65 22.70 15.33
C TYR A 637 -10.47 21.77 15.00
N LEU A 638 -10.11 21.68 13.72
CA LEU A 638 -9.09 20.76 13.22
C LEU A 638 -7.97 21.55 12.51
N PRO A 639 -7.05 22.19 13.24
CA PRO A 639 -5.84 22.73 12.65
C PRO A 639 -5.03 21.62 12.00
N SER A 640 -4.39 21.96 10.90
CA SER A 640 -3.57 21.01 10.16
C SER A 640 -2.40 21.71 9.49
N VAL A 641 -1.22 21.09 9.50
CA VAL A 641 -0.06 21.58 8.78
C VAL A 641 0.61 20.48 7.95
N ASN A 642 1.42 20.91 7.00
CA ASN A 642 2.36 20.07 6.27
C ASN A 642 3.77 20.32 6.78
N TRP A 643 4.47 19.26 7.15
CA TRP A 643 5.85 19.30 7.62
C TRP A 643 6.83 18.84 6.54
N LEU A 644 8.03 19.39 6.55
CA LEU A 644 9.20 18.87 5.86
C LEU A 644 10.27 18.49 6.88
N THR A 645 10.74 17.25 6.83
CA THR A 645 11.88 16.80 7.64
C THR A 645 13.18 17.20 6.97
N VAL A 646 13.96 18.06 7.62
CA VAL A 646 15.24 18.57 7.09
C VAL A 646 16.47 17.97 7.77
N ASN A 647 16.33 17.38 8.96
CA ASN A 647 17.39 16.65 9.66
C ASN A 647 16.83 15.45 10.44
N VAL A 648 17.66 14.43 10.65
CA VAL A 648 17.36 13.24 11.48
C VAL A 648 18.62 12.83 12.28
N PRO A 649 18.49 12.18 13.45
CA PRO A 649 17.24 11.81 14.13
C PRO A 649 16.51 13.03 14.69
N LEU A 650 15.18 12.96 14.75
CA LEU A 650 14.35 14.01 15.33
C LEU A 650 14.35 13.93 16.86
N ARG A 651 14.54 15.07 17.53
CA ARG A 651 14.30 15.20 18.97
C ARG A 651 12.82 15.30 19.32
N ALA A 652 12.01 15.79 18.39
CA ALA A 652 10.57 15.95 18.57
C ALA A 652 9.90 14.59 18.80
N ILE A 653 9.10 14.49 19.86
CA ILE A 653 8.27 13.31 20.16
C ILE A 653 6.79 13.69 20.18
N THR A 654 6.48 14.89 20.67
CA THR A 654 5.11 15.39 20.79
C THR A 654 4.96 16.69 20.00
N ARG A 655 3.93 16.77 19.16
CA ARG A 655 3.52 17.99 18.47
C ARG A 655 2.48 18.71 19.33
N VAL A 656 2.54 20.04 19.36
CA VAL A 656 1.60 20.89 20.10
C VAL A 656 1.03 21.97 19.18
N TYR A 657 -0.30 22.05 19.11
CA TYR A 657 -1.03 23.19 18.57
C TYR A 657 -1.56 24.04 19.70
N VAL A 658 -1.45 25.35 19.56
CA VAL A 658 -1.99 26.33 20.49
C VAL A 658 -2.87 27.30 19.71
N LEU A 659 -4.11 27.47 20.11
CA LEU A 659 -5.06 28.43 19.56
C LEU A 659 -5.27 29.52 20.61
N ARG A 660 -4.74 30.72 20.37
CA ARG A 660 -4.72 31.81 21.34
C ARG A 660 -5.57 32.97 20.83
N GLU A 661 -6.45 33.50 21.67
CA GLU A 661 -7.22 34.69 21.32
C GLU A 661 -6.29 35.88 21.07
N GLU A 662 -6.57 36.73 20.08
CA GLU A 662 -5.71 37.88 19.74
C GLU A 662 -5.53 38.86 20.92
N ASN A 663 -6.51 38.92 21.83
CA ASN A 663 -6.44 39.71 23.07
C ASN A 663 -5.71 39.00 24.22
N GLY A 664 -5.35 37.72 24.05
CA GLY A 664 -4.61 36.89 25.02
C GLY A 664 -5.43 36.40 26.21
N THR A 665 -6.76 36.49 26.16
CA THR A 665 -7.64 36.13 27.27
C THR A 665 -7.92 34.63 27.38
N GLU A 666 -7.99 33.93 26.25
CA GLU A 666 -8.25 32.48 26.19
C GLU A 666 -7.22 31.75 25.31
N GLU A 667 -6.92 30.50 25.67
CA GLU A 667 -6.01 29.63 24.94
C GLU A 667 -6.49 28.17 24.96
N PHE A 668 -6.50 27.53 23.80
CA PHE A 668 -6.87 26.13 23.62
C PHE A 668 -5.68 25.36 23.06
N THR A 669 -5.32 24.23 23.66
CA THR A 669 -4.14 23.46 23.26
C THR A 669 -4.52 22.03 22.89
N CYS A 670 -3.89 21.50 21.85
CA CYS A 670 -3.98 20.10 21.47
C CYS A 670 -2.55 19.56 21.28
N GLU A 671 -2.23 18.48 22.00
CA GLU A 671 -0.93 17.84 21.93
C GLU A 671 -1.04 16.35 21.65
N GLY A 672 -0.02 15.79 20.99
CA GLY A 672 0.04 14.37 20.66
C GLY A 672 1.07 14.08 19.59
N GLN A 673 1.19 12.83 19.16
CA GLN A 673 2.06 12.53 18.04
C GLN A 673 1.38 12.95 16.71
N PRO A 674 2.18 13.28 15.69
CA PRO A 674 1.65 13.66 14.40
C PRO A 674 0.68 12.64 13.80
N ARG A 675 -0.23 13.14 12.96
CA ARG A 675 -1.23 12.33 12.23
C ARG A 675 -2.09 11.49 13.16
N LEU A 676 -2.56 12.06 14.27
CA LEU A 676 -3.36 11.34 15.27
C LEU A 676 -2.68 10.05 15.77
N ASN A 677 -1.39 10.14 16.10
CA ASN A 677 -0.53 9.03 16.55
C ASN A 677 -0.24 7.94 15.53
N THR A 678 -0.43 8.22 14.25
CA THR A 678 -0.26 7.20 13.21
C THR A 678 1.05 7.32 12.44
N LYS A 679 1.75 8.42 12.64
CA LYS A 679 3.06 8.65 12.04
C LYS A 679 3.95 9.43 13.02
N PRO A 680 4.42 8.79 14.10
CA PRO A 680 5.29 9.45 15.06
C PRO A 680 6.55 10.01 14.40
N PHE A 681 7.11 11.09 14.96
CA PHE A 681 8.34 11.71 14.44
C PHE A 681 9.51 10.70 14.31
N SER A 682 9.58 9.67 15.15
CA SER A 682 10.65 8.67 15.14
C SER A 682 10.77 7.86 13.84
N ILE A 683 9.73 7.83 13.01
CA ILE A 683 9.74 7.13 11.72
C ILE A 683 9.81 8.06 10.51
N TRP A 684 9.96 9.37 10.73
CA TRP A 684 10.05 10.33 9.65
C TRP A 684 11.43 10.28 9.00
N LEU A 685 11.45 10.32 7.67
CA LEU A 685 12.67 10.22 6.89
C LEU A 685 13.16 11.62 6.48
N LEU A 686 14.48 11.76 6.30
CA LEU A 686 15.06 12.99 5.75
C LEU A 686 14.44 13.30 4.38
N GLY A 687 14.07 14.56 4.15
CA GLY A 687 13.41 15.02 2.93
C GLY A 687 11.93 14.65 2.81
N GLU A 688 11.40 13.87 3.75
CA GLU A 688 9.99 13.48 3.73
C GLU A 688 9.07 14.68 4.01
N THR A 689 8.02 14.83 3.19
CA THR A 689 6.91 15.73 3.50
C THR A 689 5.78 14.94 4.16
N THR A 690 5.45 15.29 5.40
CA THR A 690 4.27 14.74 6.10
C THR A 690 3.10 15.68 5.94
N TYR A 691 2.12 15.26 5.15
CA TYR A 691 0.90 16.03 4.87
C TYR A 691 -0.19 15.79 5.91
N PHE A 692 -1.01 16.82 6.13
CA PHE A 692 -2.23 16.75 6.94
C PHE A 692 -1.97 16.24 8.36
N ASP A 693 -1.01 16.84 9.06
CA ASP A 693 -0.84 16.58 10.48
C ASP A 693 -1.92 17.34 11.27
N GLU A 694 -2.98 16.62 11.64
CA GLU A 694 -4.17 17.19 12.28
C GLU A 694 -4.14 17.02 13.81
N CYS A 695 -4.73 17.98 14.52
CA CYS A 695 -4.90 17.91 15.98
C CYS A 695 -6.30 18.41 16.38
N PRO A 696 -7.22 17.53 16.84
CA PRO A 696 -8.57 17.92 17.24
C PRO A 696 -8.54 18.82 18.49
N LEU A 697 -9.01 20.05 18.34
CA LEU A 697 -9.23 21.02 19.41
C LEU A 697 -10.73 21.15 19.69
N GLU A 698 -11.16 20.79 20.89
CA GLU A 698 -12.53 21.05 21.35
C GLU A 698 -12.63 22.52 21.78
N ILE A 699 -13.45 23.29 21.06
CA ILE A 699 -13.70 24.70 21.38
C ILE A 699 -14.98 24.78 22.23
N PRO A 700 -14.91 25.28 23.48
CA PRO A 700 -16.09 25.42 24.33
C PRO A 700 -17.18 26.29 23.69
N GLU A 701 -18.45 26.02 24.03
CA GLU A 701 -19.60 26.82 23.55
C GLU A 701 -19.54 28.27 24.03
N ASP A 702 -18.89 28.53 25.17
CA ASP A 702 -18.71 29.83 25.80
C ASP A 702 -17.38 30.52 25.43
N ALA A 703 -16.59 29.94 24.53
CA ALA A 703 -15.37 30.57 24.04
C ALA A 703 -15.69 31.95 23.42
N PRO A 704 -14.87 32.99 23.68
CA PRO A 704 -15.06 34.30 23.06
C PRO A 704 -15.06 34.19 21.53
N ILE A 705 -16.08 34.73 20.89
CA ILE A 705 -16.13 34.89 19.43
C ILE A 705 -15.12 35.96 19.03
N GLY A 706 -14.38 35.73 17.95
CA GLY A 706 -13.37 36.69 17.48
C GLY A 706 -12.19 36.03 16.79
N ARG A 707 -11.09 36.77 16.70
CA ARG A 707 -9.87 36.33 16.02
C ARG A 707 -8.97 35.56 16.96
N TYR A 708 -8.51 34.41 16.50
CA TYR A 708 -7.56 33.56 17.20
C TYR A 708 -6.36 33.27 16.33
N GLN A 709 -5.18 33.34 16.93
CA GLN A 709 -3.92 33.00 16.31
C GLN A 709 -3.62 31.52 16.57
N VAL A 710 -3.28 30.81 15.51
CA VAL A 710 -2.87 29.41 15.55
C VAL A 710 -1.36 29.36 15.61
N PHE A 711 -0.86 28.64 16.60
CA PHE A 711 0.53 28.44 16.90
C PHE A 711 0.87 26.95 16.89
N LEU A 712 2.12 26.64 16.56
CA LEU A 712 2.61 25.28 16.46
C LEU A 712 4.00 25.14 17.08
N GLY A 713 4.22 24.09 17.84
CA GLY A 713 5.54 23.71 18.32
C GLY A 713 5.68 22.21 18.51
N ALA A 714 6.80 21.80 19.09
CA ALA A 714 7.03 20.41 19.47
C ALA A 714 7.81 20.33 20.78
N LYS A 715 7.64 19.19 21.46
CA LYS A 715 8.33 18.84 22.70
C LYS A 715 9.16 17.57 22.48
N ASP A 716 10.27 17.47 23.21
CA ASP A 716 11.11 16.27 23.21
C ASP A 716 10.60 15.17 24.15
N ILE A 717 11.39 14.11 24.35
CA ILE A 717 11.03 12.97 25.19
C ILE A 717 10.84 13.31 26.67
N ASN A 718 11.44 14.40 27.14
CA ASN A 718 11.29 14.88 28.52
C ASN A 718 10.09 15.82 28.68
N GLY A 719 9.44 16.18 27.57
CA GLY A 719 8.37 17.17 27.53
C GLY A 719 8.87 18.61 27.42
N ASP A 720 10.17 18.83 27.23
CA ASP A 720 10.75 20.16 27.07
C ASP A 720 10.46 20.71 25.66
N TRP A 721 10.18 22.01 25.57
CA TRP A 721 9.93 22.67 24.29
C TRP A 721 11.19 22.70 23.42
N LEU A 722 11.02 22.40 22.14
CA LEU A 722 12.07 22.52 21.16
C LEU A 722 12.16 23.96 20.64
N PRO A 723 13.37 24.48 20.33
CA PRO A 723 13.53 25.80 19.71
C PRO A 723 12.66 25.92 18.47
N ALA A 724 11.90 27.00 18.35
CA ALA A 724 11.09 27.28 17.16
C ALA A 724 11.49 28.63 16.57
N LYS A 725 11.58 28.71 15.24
CA LYS A 725 11.91 29.93 14.52
C LYS A 725 10.77 30.32 13.58
N GLY A 726 10.51 31.61 13.50
CA GLY A 726 9.56 32.19 12.54
C GLY A 726 10.06 32.05 11.09
N PRO A 727 9.27 32.54 10.12
CA PRO A 727 9.63 32.48 8.70
C PRO A 727 10.87 33.31 8.35
N ASP A 728 11.21 34.30 9.17
CA ASP A 728 12.41 35.14 9.07
C ASP A 728 13.64 34.55 9.79
N GLY A 729 13.51 33.34 10.37
CA GLY A 729 14.55 32.68 11.14
C GLY A 729 14.73 33.22 12.57
N THR A 730 13.91 34.16 13.02
CA THR A 730 13.97 34.67 14.38
C THR A 730 13.48 33.63 15.38
N LEU A 731 14.23 33.42 16.47
CA LEU A 731 13.85 32.48 17.51
C LEU A 731 12.61 33.00 18.24
N SER A 732 11.56 32.18 18.28
CA SER A 732 10.35 32.48 19.01
C SER A 732 10.56 32.33 20.52
N PRO A 733 10.24 33.34 21.34
CA PRO A 733 10.48 33.30 22.79
C PRO A 733 9.61 32.29 23.52
N ASP A 734 8.45 31.90 22.96
CA ASP A 734 7.54 30.90 23.54
C ASP A 734 7.68 29.53 22.87
N HIS A 735 8.68 29.34 22.01
CA HIS A 735 8.91 28.10 21.27
C HIS A 735 7.76 27.69 20.35
N LEU A 736 6.95 28.66 19.93
CA LEU A 736 5.83 28.45 19.02
C LEU A 736 6.01 29.22 17.70
N ILE A 737 5.60 28.60 16.61
CA ILE A 737 5.54 29.18 15.27
C ILE A 737 4.11 29.67 15.06
N TYR A 738 3.94 30.95 14.74
CA TYR A 738 2.67 31.46 14.21
C TYR A 738 2.42 30.86 12.82
N VAL A 739 1.29 30.18 12.63
CA VAL A 739 0.97 29.53 11.34
C VAL A 739 -0.21 30.14 10.62
N GLU A 740 -1.23 30.65 11.33
CA GLU A 740 -2.41 31.27 10.72
C GLU A 740 -3.25 32.06 11.74
N THR A 741 -4.13 32.97 11.28
CA THR A 741 -5.22 33.51 12.09
C THR A 741 -6.57 32.96 11.62
N ILE A 742 -7.40 32.51 12.55
CA ILE A 742 -8.77 32.07 12.29
C ILE A 742 -9.79 32.98 12.97
N GLU A 743 -11.06 32.81 12.61
CA GLU A 743 -12.19 33.47 13.27
C GLU A 743 -13.10 32.42 13.93
N LEU A 744 -13.27 32.50 15.24
CA LEU A 744 -14.33 31.77 15.92
C LEU A 744 -15.64 32.53 15.81
N THR A 745 -16.68 31.88 15.27
CA THR A 745 -17.99 32.49 15.02
C THR A 745 -19.06 31.91 15.95
N SER A 746 -20.22 32.57 16.02
CA SER A 746 -21.39 31.97 16.65
C SER A 746 -21.85 30.73 15.88
N ALA A 747 -22.46 29.76 16.58
CA ALA A 747 -23.04 28.58 15.93
C ALA A 747 -24.12 28.95 14.89
N GLU A 748 -24.91 30.00 15.17
CA GLU A 748 -26.02 30.45 14.32
C GLU A 748 -25.57 31.02 12.96
N GLU A 749 -24.43 31.71 12.90
CA GLU A 749 -23.92 32.33 11.67
C GLU A 749 -23.33 31.32 10.67
N SER A 750 -22.96 30.14 11.14
CA SER A 750 -22.29 29.13 10.31
C SER A 750 -23.19 28.41 9.30
N GLY A 751 -24.52 28.64 9.36
CA GLY A 751 -25.50 28.01 8.47
C GLY A 751 -25.59 26.48 8.61
N LEU A 752 -24.96 25.92 9.64
CA LEU A 752 -24.98 24.50 10.00
C LEU A 752 -26.08 24.26 11.04
N ASN A 753 -27.34 24.20 10.59
CA ASN A 753 -28.47 23.65 11.36
C ASN A 753 -29.04 22.41 10.67
#